data_AF-A0A1L9AW01-F1
#
_entry.id   AF-A0A1L9AW01-F1
#
_cell.length_a   1.000
_cell.length_b   1.000
_cell.length_c   1.000
_cell.angle_alpha   90.00
_cell.angle_beta   90.00
_cell.angle_gamma   90.00
#
_symmetry.space_group_name_H-M   'P 1'
#
loop_
_entity.id
_entity.type
_entity.pdbx_description
1 polymer ?
#
loop_
_entity_poly.entity_id
_entity_poly.type
_entity_poly.pdbx_seq_one_letter_code
_entity_poly.pdbx_strand_id
1 'polypeptide(L)'
;MRNEVAEVEVTSKASELHPNEETTLEATVYGEGPFNQDVTWSVTGGGSVSPVTGSPVTYTAPDAVSEDTQVTITATSVQTPSRSASVTLTLKAAPGITGVQVTAASSELFAQESVALEASVTGSGNFSSEVTWSVEGGGTLSATTGSQVTYTAPEGVSADTQVTVTATSVQAPSRSASTTLTLKAPVITGVEVTAADTELVEKESVALDASVTGAGFFSSEVSWSVEGEGSLSATTGARVVYTAPDSIGADTQVTVTATSVADGSKAGSVTLELKAPAVTAVQLLAARPQLYAGNAVVLSAELLGTPPSGSKVEWKLVSGGGVLEPLPADASRPNMSFARYTAPGTTSVLTATVQATSVFDSTKFESKSVQVLPLPLTITEVSSATGSNRPGWLELRNNTSAPIDLADYAIRARGYDISTNAWVAKDVMLFPLPSRLLAPGAYVVVSGKAYPLENFESNQMIWLREEPAMIPFWSGATFIELVRRDIGETVDFVRFGNNNTQAPLSEGAWTGTVNVSAVPTDGPSSFSFVRTPGAQDTNSASDWSSRPFSTPGGPNDVPAGAVDEDSDGIPDSAEVAGGRFAGLDLYAMGARTAQRDIFIEVDHMQSTDPLIVPQKEALDKLVAVFARRGIQVHLDVGTRFSASFDPAKYNLGQGSPELPFATSINLTRNNKEAAGVYELKAAHMDFARRSVFHYCIFGSTQNVGGAAGQSGIAESRGNDLLVSLFGFKLSTDSVARRNQIINHQAVVMMHELGHNLGLRHGGHVDTNYKPNYLSVMNSLYEIEGLGPISGSSAGDRYYLRWRIKGYDGLEDLANSPLSDTFVMDFSDGSGGTLNETAVNESAGMCRPGSTSIDYDNSGFISTPTFDLNRDGIFEVHSDYNDWANLVLPFALSHSAVRN
;
A
#
# COMPACT_ATOMS: atom_id res chain seq x y z
N MET A 1 44.46 -160.37 67.56
CA MET A 1 44.39 -159.26 66.58
C MET A 1 43.18 -158.42 66.96
N ARG A 2 43.31 -157.10 67.12
CA ARG A 2 42.20 -156.17 67.38
C ARG A 2 41.80 -155.50 66.05
N ASN A 3 40.51 -155.42 65.76
CA ASN A 3 39.96 -154.75 64.56
C ASN A 3 39.59 -153.31 64.96
N GLU A 4 40.06 -152.28 64.24
CA GLU A 4 39.76 -150.84 64.52
C GLU A 4 39.59 -150.00 63.23
N VAL A 5 38.68 -149.02 63.27
CA VAL A 5 38.54 -147.96 62.24
C VAL A 5 39.71 -146.97 62.36
N ALA A 6 40.39 -146.70 61.24
CA ALA A 6 41.55 -145.83 61.19
C ALA A 6 41.18 -144.36 60.94
N GLU A 7 40.25 -144.09 60.00
CA GLU A 7 40.01 -142.73 59.47
C GLU A 7 38.60 -142.56 58.87
N VAL A 8 38.12 -141.31 58.83
CA VAL A 8 36.91 -140.85 58.12
C VAL A 8 37.31 -139.67 57.24
N GLU A 9 36.87 -139.65 55.99
CA GLU A 9 37.00 -138.49 55.08
C GLU A 9 35.62 -137.98 54.65
N VAL A 10 35.51 -136.67 54.37
CA VAL A 10 34.26 -135.99 53.95
C VAL A 10 34.52 -135.10 52.73
N THR A 11 33.63 -135.13 51.75
CA THR A 11 33.64 -134.22 50.57
C THR A 11 32.28 -133.57 50.35
N SER A 12 32.29 -132.35 49.77
CA SER A 12 31.09 -131.62 49.33
C SER A 12 31.18 -131.25 47.85
N LYS A 13 30.03 -131.20 47.16
CA LYS A 13 29.94 -130.74 45.77
C LYS A 13 29.96 -129.22 45.60
N ALA A 14 29.64 -128.45 46.65
CA ALA A 14 29.64 -126.99 46.59
C ALA A 14 30.62 -126.42 47.62
N SER A 15 31.12 -125.22 47.38
CA SER A 15 31.92 -124.45 48.36
C SER A 15 31.23 -123.15 48.80
N GLU A 16 30.23 -122.67 48.04
CA GLU A 16 29.44 -121.46 48.33
C GLU A 16 27.96 -121.67 47.93
N LEU A 17 27.03 -121.02 48.64
CA LEU A 17 25.58 -121.10 48.42
C LEU A 17 24.89 -119.74 48.71
N HIS A 18 23.80 -119.42 48.01
CA HIS A 18 22.87 -118.34 48.37
C HIS A 18 21.74 -118.86 49.28
N PRO A 19 20.96 -117.98 49.93
CA PRO A 19 19.86 -118.42 50.80
C PRO A 19 18.90 -119.42 50.13
N ASN A 20 18.56 -120.51 50.82
CA ASN A 20 17.75 -121.67 50.39
C ASN A 20 18.39 -122.68 49.42
N GLU A 21 19.66 -122.54 49.02
CA GLU A 21 20.29 -123.53 48.12
C GLU A 21 20.78 -124.79 48.86
N GLU A 22 20.88 -125.93 48.16
CA GLU A 22 21.27 -127.25 48.72
C GLU A 22 22.53 -127.83 48.06
N THR A 23 23.28 -128.66 48.80
CA THR A 23 24.42 -129.43 48.27
C THR A 23 24.52 -130.83 48.88
N THR A 24 25.09 -131.79 48.14
CA THR A 24 25.28 -133.18 48.61
C THR A 24 26.68 -133.38 49.21
N LEU A 25 26.74 -134.17 50.28
CA LEU A 25 27.92 -134.51 51.07
C LEU A 25 28.13 -136.03 51.11
N GLU A 26 29.37 -136.48 50.92
CA GLU A 26 29.77 -137.89 50.93
C GLU A 26 30.88 -138.13 51.94
N ALA A 27 30.76 -139.20 52.73
CA ALA A 27 31.79 -139.68 53.64
C ALA A 27 32.27 -141.09 53.30
N THR A 28 33.57 -141.34 53.48
CA THR A 28 34.22 -142.66 53.33
C THR A 28 34.97 -143.01 54.62
N VAL A 29 34.85 -144.25 55.08
CA VAL A 29 35.47 -144.74 56.33
C VAL A 29 36.51 -145.82 56.01
N TYR A 30 37.72 -145.71 56.59
CA TYR A 30 38.85 -146.61 56.33
C TYR A 30 39.27 -147.38 57.61
N GLY A 31 39.76 -148.62 57.48
CA GLY A 31 40.21 -149.48 58.60
C GLY A 31 40.83 -150.82 58.18
N GLU A 32 41.35 -151.62 59.13
CA GLU A 32 41.91 -152.95 58.88
C GLU A 32 41.10 -154.09 59.55
N GLY A 33 40.81 -155.16 58.80
CA GLY A 33 39.91 -156.24 59.19
C GLY A 33 38.43 -155.95 58.87
N PRO A 34 37.46 -156.77 59.29
CA PRO A 34 36.04 -156.42 59.14
C PRO A 34 35.66 -155.29 60.13
N PHE A 35 35.26 -154.11 59.61
CA PHE A 35 34.82 -152.91 60.35
C PHE A 35 33.53 -152.28 59.78
N ASN A 36 32.82 -151.48 60.59
CA ASN A 36 31.59 -150.77 60.23
C ASN A 36 31.91 -149.45 59.51
N GLN A 37 31.28 -149.22 58.35
CA GLN A 37 31.48 -148.04 57.51
C GLN A 37 30.47 -146.90 57.77
N ASP A 38 29.54 -147.07 58.70
CA ASP A 38 28.52 -146.06 58.98
C ASP A 38 29.10 -144.82 59.67
N VAL A 39 28.56 -143.66 59.30
CA VAL A 39 28.85 -142.35 59.92
C VAL A 39 27.56 -141.65 60.37
N THR A 40 27.71 -140.70 61.29
CA THR A 40 26.68 -139.73 61.74
C THR A 40 27.12 -138.31 61.43
N TRP A 41 26.20 -137.44 61.01
CA TRP A 41 26.47 -136.06 60.56
C TRP A 41 25.94 -134.99 61.52
N SER A 42 26.66 -133.86 61.63
CA SER A 42 26.22 -132.66 62.37
C SER A 42 26.67 -131.38 61.66
N VAL A 43 25.94 -130.28 61.86
CA VAL A 43 26.22 -128.96 61.26
C VAL A 43 26.37 -127.90 62.34
N THR A 44 27.37 -127.03 62.18
CA THR A 44 27.58 -125.84 63.01
C THR A 44 27.67 -124.59 62.13
N GLY A 45 26.86 -123.56 62.40
CA GLY A 45 26.86 -122.28 61.67
C GLY A 45 25.55 -121.94 60.92
N GLY A 46 24.56 -122.83 60.93
CA GLY A 46 23.26 -122.63 60.26
C GLY A 46 22.98 -123.65 59.14
N GLY A 47 21.70 -123.88 58.84
CA GLY A 47 21.24 -124.87 57.87
C GLY A 47 21.01 -126.27 58.48
N SER A 48 20.70 -127.26 57.65
CA SER A 48 20.35 -128.61 58.09
C SER A 48 20.89 -129.71 57.17
N VAL A 49 21.15 -130.90 57.70
CA VAL A 49 21.50 -132.11 56.92
C VAL A 49 20.45 -133.22 57.05
N SER A 50 20.19 -133.94 55.95
CA SER A 50 19.24 -135.08 55.92
C SER A 50 19.63 -136.13 54.85
N PRO A 51 19.63 -137.44 55.15
CA PRO A 51 19.49 -138.04 56.49
C PRO A 51 20.72 -137.77 57.37
N VAL A 52 20.61 -137.93 58.70
CA VAL A 52 21.72 -137.65 59.64
C VAL A 52 22.70 -138.82 59.84
N THR A 53 22.45 -139.96 59.20
CA THR A 53 23.28 -141.17 59.24
C THR A 53 23.48 -141.74 57.83
N GLY A 54 24.64 -142.32 57.56
CA GLY A 54 24.99 -142.91 56.26
C GLY A 54 25.72 -141.94 55.33
N SER A 55 25.91 -142.36 54.08
CA SER A 55 26.61 -141.61 53.03
C SER A 55 26.06 -142.04 51.67
N PRO A 56 25.64 -141.12 50.76
CA PRO A 56 25.62 -139.65 50.86
C PRO A 56 24.50 -139.05 51.74
N VAL A 57 24.63 -137.76 52.12
CA VAL A 57 23.60 -136.91 52.77
C VAL A 57 23.49 -135.53 52.07
N THR A 58 22.38 -134.79 52.24
CA THR A 58 22.20 -133.44 51.66
C THR A 58 22.21 -132.37 52.74
N TYR A 59 22.90 -131.24 52.51
CA TYR A 59 22.87 -130.00 53.29
C TYR A 59 22.04 -128.91 52.60
N THR A 60 21.21 -128.19 53.36
CA THR A 60 20.37 -127.06 52.90
C THR A 60 20.72 -125.78 53.66
N ALA A 61 20.97 -124.68 52.94
CA ALA A 61 21.27 -123.36 53.50
C ALA A 61 20.01 -122.62 54.02
N PRO A 62 20.12 -121.74 55.05
CA PRO A 62 19.00 -120.95 55.58
C PRO A 62 18.37 -119.94 54.60
N ASP A 63 17.14 -119.50 54.88
CA ASP A 63 16.32 -118.63 54.02
C ASP A 63 16.84 -117.18 53.87
N ALA A 64 17.71 -116.72 54.76
CA ALA A 64 18.37 -115.41 54.65
C ALA A 64 19.71 -115.36 55.40
N VAL A 65 20.66 -114.61 54.85
CA VAL A 65 21.91 -114.19 55.50
C VAL A 65 22.11 -112.69 55.28
N SER A 66 22.36 -111.95 56.35
CA SER A 66 22.54 -110.49 56.34
C SER A 66 23.92 -110.06 55.85
N GLU A 67 24.88 -110.97 55.85
CA GLU A 67 26.25 -110.80 55.37
C GLU A 67 26.86 -112.17 55.07
N ASP A 68 28.01 -112.19 54.39
CA ASP A 68 28.62 -113.44 53.97
C ASP A 68 29.10 -114.28 55.18
N THR A 69 28.64 -115.53 55.34
CA THR A 69 28.85 -116.35 56.57
C THR A 69 29.36 -117.76 56.26
N GLN A 70 30.31 -118.30 57.05
CA GLN A 70 30.80 -119.69 56.92
C GLN A 70 30.08 -120.71 57.82
N VAL A 71 29.82 -121.91 57.28
CA VAL A 71 29.17 -123.06 57.94
C VAL A 71 30.03 -124.32 57.84
N THR A 72 30.15 -125.10 58.92
CA THR A 72 30.95 -126.33 58.99
C THR A 72 30.06 -127.56 59.19
N ILE A 73 30.27 -128.62 58.40
CA ILE A 73 29.54 -129.89 58.48
C ILE A 73 30.52 -131.05 58.76
N THR A 74 30.22 -131.90 59.76
CA THR A 74 31.13 -132.96 60.27
C THR A 74 30.48 -134.35 60.20
N ALA A 75 31.19 -135.35 59.65
CA ALA A 75 30.83 -136.77 59.72
C ALA A 75 31.70 -137.50 60.75
N THR A 76 31.10 -138.31 61.62
CA THR A 76 31.75 -139.06 62.70
C THR A 76 31.48 -140.55 62.56
N SER A 77 32.51 -141.40 62.64
CA SER A 77 32.37 -142.86 62.57
C SER A 77 31.50 -143.38 63.72
N VAL A 78 30.54 -144.26 63.41
CA VAL A 78 29.66 -144.86 64.41
C VAL A 78 30.41 -145.87 65.29
N GLN A 79 31.35 -146.63 64.72
CA GLN A 79 32.09 -147.66 65.47
C GLN A 79 33.19 -147.06 66.36
N THR A 80 33.89 -146.04 65.88
CA THR A 80 34.95 -145.37 66.63
C THR A 80 34.68 -143.86 66.67
N PRO A 81 33.87 -143.38 67.64
CA PRO A 81 33.42 -141.99 67.68
C PRO A 81 34.53 -140.94 67.81
N SER A 82 35.77 -141.34 68.14
CA SER A 82 36.93 -140.44 68.13
C SER A 82 37.46 -140.11 66.73
N ARG A 83 36.92 -140.72 65.66
CA ARG A 83 37.29 -140.45 64.26
C ARG A 83 36.18 -139.71 63.53
N SER A 84 36.48 -138.49 63.08
CA SER A 84 35.57 -137.64 62.30
C SER A 84 36.33 -136.76 61.30
N ALA A 85 35.64 -136.30 60.26
CA ALA A 85 36.12 -135.29 59.30
C ALA A 85 35.04 -134.25 59.00
N SER A 86 35.44 -133.05 58.57
CA SER A 86 34.52 -131.92 58.33
C SER A 86 34.81 -131.17 57.04
N VAL A 87 33.80 -130.48 56.50
CA VAL A 87 33.89 -129.54 55.36
C VAL A 87 33.20 -128.21 55.68
N THR A 88 33.68 -127.11 55.08
CA THR A 88 33.17 -125.74 55.28
C THR A 88 32.54 -125.17 53.99
N LEU A 89 31.40 -124.47 54.09
CA LEU A 89 30.72 -123.75 52.99
C LEU A 89 30.52 -122.26 53.34
N THR A 90 30.40 -121.36 52.34
CA THR A 90 30.13 -119.91 52.54
C THR A 90 28.75 -119.49 51.99
N LEU A 91 27.99 -118.67 52.73
CA LEU A 91 26.66 -118.13 52.35
C LEU A 91 26.74 -116.62 51.96
N LYS A 92 25.97 -116.07 50.98
CA LYS A 92 26.09 -114.67 50.42
C LYS A 92 24.81 -113.73 50.46
N ALA A 93 24.91 -112.37 50.55
CA ALA A 93 23.79 -111.33 50.69
C ALA A 93 23.35 -110.47 49.42
N ALA A 94 22.30 -109.57 49.45
CA ALA A 94 21.58 -108.91 48.27
C ALA A 94 21.46 -107.30 48.19
N PRO A 95 21.18 -106.59 47.02
CA PRO A 95 21.39 -105.09 46.75
C PRO A 95 20.22 -104.00 46.68
N GLY A 96 20.49 -102.62 46.74
CA GLY A 96 19.52 -101.43 46.64
C GLY A 96 20.02 -99.91 46.63
N ILE A 97 19.16 -98.85 46.37
CA ILE A 97 19.43 -97.35 46.21
C ILE A 97 19.71 -96.55 47.52
N THR A 98 20.62 -95.55 47.50
CA THR A 98 21.04 -94.77 48.70
C THR A 98 20.87 -93.23 48.65
N GLY A 99 20.80 -92.53 47.50
CA GLY A 99 20.63 -91.05 47.49
C GLY A 99 20.40 -90.36 46.13
N VAL A 100 19.95 -89.09 46.13
CA VAL A 100 19.74 -88.20 44.96
C VAL A 100 20.35 -86.81 45.23
N GLN A 101 20.93 -86.13 44.23
CA GLN A 101 21.41 -84.73 44.30
C GLN A 101 21.01 -83.91 43.05
N VAL A 102 20.89 -82.58 43.21
CA VAL A 102 20.60 -81.61 42.13
C VAL A 102 21.61 -80.46 42.15
N THR A 103 22.11 -80.05 40.97
CA THR A 103 23.05 -78.93 40.81
C THR A 103 22.54 -77.95 39.75
N ALA A 104 22.75 -76.64 39.95
CA ALA A 104 22.42 -75.58 38.99
C ALA A 104 23.69 -74.81 38.58
N ALA A 105 23.80 -74.43 37.30
CA ALA A 105 24.97 -73.71 36.78
C ALA A 105 25.04 -72.23 37.23
N SER A 106 23.92 -71.64 37.60
CA SER A 106 23.77 -70.31 38.21
C SER A 106 22.64 -70.35 39.23
N SER A 107 22.74 -69.57 40.30
CA SER A 107 21.69 -69.41 41.30
C SER A 107 20.95 -68.08 41.19
N GLU A 108 21.35 -67.18 40.29
CA GLU A 108 20.72 -65.87 40.08
C GLU A 108 20.42 -65.64 38.59
N LEU A 109 19.22 -65.13 38.28
CA LEU A 109 18.73 -64.88 36.92
C LEU A 109 17.88 -63.61 36.88
N PHE A 110 17.98 -62.82 35.82
CA PHE A 110 16.97 -61.82 35.47
C PHE A 110 15.82 -62.44 34.67
N ALA A 111 14.76 -61.67 34.44
CA ALA A 111 13.64 -62.11 33.59
C ALA A 111 14.14 -62.64 32.24
N GLN A 112 13.52 -63.72 31.76
CA GLN A 112 13.83 -64.45 30.52
C GLN A 112 15.19 -65.15 30.43
N GLU A 113 16.07 -65.05 31.43
CA GLU A 113 17.31 -65.83 31.45
C GLU A 113 17.04 -67.32 31.74
N SER A 114 17.91 -68.20 31.26
CA SER A 114 17.80 -69.66 31.43
C SER A 114 19.05 -70.25 32.09
N VAL A 115 18.88 -71.34 32.84
CA VAL A 115 19.96 -72.07 33.50
C VAL A 115 19.80 -73.59 33.36
N ALA A 116 20.90 -74.31 33.19
CA ALA A 116 20.93 -75.77 33.17
C ALA A 116 20.94 -76.35 34.59
N LEU A 117 20.23 -77.47 34.77
CA LEU A 117 20.04 -78.22 36.01
C LEU A 117 20.40 -79.69 35.77
N GLU A 118 21.17 -80.30 36.67
CA GLU A 118 21.60 -81.70 36.58
C GLU A 118 21.26 -82.48 37.85
N ALA A 119 20.86 -83.75 37.70
CA ALA A 119 20.58 -84.66 38.80
C ALA A 119 21.45 -85.92 38.76
N SER A 120 21.88 -86.39 39.94
CA SER A 120 22.63 -87.63 40.11
C SER A 120 21.99 -88.54 41.16
N VAL A 121 22.01 -89.86 40.94
CA VAL A 121 21.43 -90.89 41.82
C VAL A 121 22.52 -91.89 42.22
N THR A 122 22.57 -92.29 43.49
CA THR A 122 23.58 -93.21 44.06
C THR A 122 22.93 -94.42 44.76
N GLY A 123 23.61 -95.57 44.77
CA GLY A 123 23.10 -96.86 45.29
C GLY A 123 24.17 -97.95 45.38
N SER A 124 23.78 -99.16 45.82
CA SER A 124 24.63 -100.34 45.98
C SER A 124 24.10 -101.52 45.16
N GLY A 125 24.99 -102.24 44.47
CA GLY A 125 24.62 -103.27 43.48
C GLY A 125 24.05 -102.67 42.19
N ASN A 126 23.16 -103.39 41.50
CA ASN A 126 22.58 -102.94 40.23
C ASN A 126 21.29 -102.11 40.47
N PHE A 127 21.27 -100.83 40.09
CA PHE A 127 20.17 -99.89 40.34
C PHE A 127 19.96 -98.87 39.19
N SER A 128 18.78 -98.23 39.14
CA SER A 128 18.38 -97.24 38.13
C SER A 128 18.73 -95.80 38.55
N SER A 129 19.21 -95.01 37.59
CA SER A 129 19.59 -93.60 37.77
C SER A 129 18.52 -92.59 37.33
N GLU A 130 17.32 -93.05 36.95
CA GLU A 130 16.28 -92.20 36.39
C GLU A 130 15.59 -91.32 37.45
N VAL A 131 15.33 -90.06 37.11
CA VAL A 131 14.64 -89.07 37.96
C VAL A 131 13.51 -88.34 37.23
N THR A 132 12.57 -87.81 38.00
CA THR A 132 11.48 -86.91 37.56
C THR A 132 11.68 -85.51 38.16
N TRP A 133 11.36 -84.45 37.42
CA TRP A 133 11.61 -83.05 37.79
C TRP A 133 10.30 -82.26 38.01
N SER A 134 10.31 -81.32 38.96
CA SER A 134 9.24 -80.33 39.18
C SER A 134 9.80 -78.97 39.55
N VAL A 135 9.07 -77.89 39.23
CA VAL A 135 9.41 -76.51 39.58
C VAL A 135 8.25 -75.83 40.31
N GLU A 136 8.56 -75.09 41.37
CA GLU A 136 7.62 -74.31 42.19
C GLU A 136 8.14 -72.87 42.33
N GLY A 137 7.28 -71.87 42.08
CA GLY A 137 7.64 -70.44 42.13
C GLY A 137 7.64 -69.71 40.78
N GLY A 138 7.27 -70.37 39.68
CA GLY A 138 7.14 -69.77 38.34
C GLY A 138 8.31 -70.08 37.40
N GLY A 139 8.13 -69.81 36.10
CA GLY A 139 9.06 -70.20 35.02
C GLY A 139 8.74 -71.57 34.43
N THR A 140 9.60 -72.07 33.55
CA THR A 140 9.36 -73.33 32.80
C THR A 140 10.58 -74.23 32.79
N LEU A 141 10.38 -75.55 32.83
CA LEU A 141 11.41 -76.55 32.61
C LEU A 141 11.33 -77.11 31.18
N SER A 142 12.48 -77.40 30.57
CA SER A 142 12.54 -77.96 29.21
C SER A 142 12.04 -79.41 29.10
N ALA A 143 12.08 -80.18 30.20
CA ALA A 143 11.53 -81.54 30.30
C ALA A 143 11.20 -81.90 31.76
N THR A 144 10.44 -82.98 31.97
CA THR A 144 10.05 -83.48 33.31
C THR A 144 10.75 -84.77 33.73
N THR A 145 11.61 -85.34 32.87
CA THR A 145 12.40 -86.56 33.13
C THR A 145 13.79 -86.44 32.51
N GLY A 146 14.74 -87.25 33.00
CA GLY A 146 16.12 -87.29 32.51
C GLY A 146 17.13 -86.71 33.50
N SER A 147 18.42 -86.93 33.25
CA SER A 147 19.50 -86.52 34.15
C SER A 147 19.84 -85.02 34.09
N GLN A 148 19.35 -84.31 33.07
CA GLN A 148 19.59 -82.87 32.88
C GLN A 148 18.33 -82.19 32.29
N VAL A 149 17.98 -81.01 32.81
CA VAL A 149 16.88 -80.15 32.32
C VAL A 149 17.32 -78.68 32.32
N THR A 150 16.61 -77.81 31.61
CA THR A 150 16.87 -76.35 31.61
C THR A 150 15.69 -75.64 32.23
N TYR A 151 15.94 -74.75 33.19
CA TYR A 151 14.96 -73.80 33.70
C TYR A 151 15.04 -72.47 32.96
N THR A 152 13.90 -71.88 32.62
CA THR A 152 13.80 -70.53 32.04
C THR A 152 12.93 -69.64 32.93
N ALA A 153 13.45 -68.47 33.30
CA ALA A 153 12.75 -67.47 34.10
C ALA A 153 11.57 -66.84 33.33
N PRO A 154 10.51 -66.36 34.03
CA PRO A 154 9.37 -65.70 33.42
C PRO A 154 9.72 -64.41 32.67
N GLU A 155 8.76 -63.90 31.88
CA GLU A 155 8.90 -62.67 31.08
C GLU A 155 9.07 -61.41 31.94
N GLY A 156 8.60 -61.40 33.20
CA GLY A 156 8.71 -60.26 34.11
C GLY A 156 9.03 -60.67 35.55
N VAL A 157 9.96 -59.94 36.16
CA VAL A 157 10.36 -60.08 37.58
C VAL A 157 10.32 -58.69 38.19
N SER A 158 9.25 -58.40 38.94
CA SER A 158 9.03 -57.08 39.55
C SER A 158 9.69 -56.91 40.92
N ALA A 159 10.08 -58.02 41.56
CA ALA A 159 10.81 -58.04 42.82
C ALA A 159 11.64 -59.33 42.92
N ASP A 160 12.73 -59.28 43.70
CA ASP A 160 13.57 -60.44 43.92
C ASP A 160 12.75 -61.61 44.50
N THR A 161 12.69 -62.74 43.80
CA THR A 161 11.82 -63.88 44.15
C THR A 161 12.57 -65.20 44.02
N GLN A 162 12.34 -66.15 44.93
CA GLN A 162 12.97 -67.48 44.87
C GLN A 162 12.08 -68.52 44.20
N VAL A 163 12.70 -69.40 43.41
CA VAL A 163 12.07 -70.53 42.71
C VAL A 163 12.79 -71.81 43.11
N THR A 164 12.05 -72.88 43.42
CA THR A 164 12.62 -74.18 43.82
C THR A 164 12.40 -75.22 42.73
N VAL A 165 13.46 -75.95 42.38
CA VAL A 165 13.40 -77.06 41.40
C VAL A 165 13.82 -78.36 42.08
N THR A 166 13.04 -79.44 41.93
CA THR A 166 13.21 -80.72 42.62
C THR A 166 13.37 -81.87 41.64
N ALA A 167 14.33 -82.78 41.88
CA ALA A 167 14.46 -84.07 41.20
C ALA A 167 14.16 -85.24 42.16
N THR A 168 13.36 -86.20 41.73
CA THR A 168 12.93 -87.37 42.52
C THR A 168 13.25 -88.68 41.81
N SER A 169 13.87 -89.64 42.50
CA SER A 169 14.21 -90.96 41.92
C SER A 169 12.96 -91.74 41.52
N VAL A 170 12.98 -92.34 40.32
CA VAL A 170 11.90 -93.19 39.82
C VAL A 170 11.87 -94.55 40.57
N GLN A 171 13.05 -95.14 40.85
CA GLN A 171 13.14 -96.46 41.50
C GLN A 171 12.84 -96.40 43.00
N ALA A 172 13.17 -95.30 43.67
CA ALA A 172 12.89 -95.10 45.10
C ALA A 172 12.24 -93.73 45.32
N PRO A 173 10.92 -93.59 45.10
CA PRO A 173 10.21 -92.30 45.14
C PRO A 173 10.31 -91.53 46.47
N SER A 174 10.70 -92.21 47.55
CA SER A 174 11.01 -91.59 48.85
C SER A 174 12.32 -90.79 48.88
N ARG A 175 13.09 -90.76 47.78
CA ARG A 175 14.40 -90.08 47.67
C ARG A 175 14.35 -88.99 46.60
N SER A 176 14.54 -87.75 47.02
CA SER A 176 14.59 -86.56 46.16
C SER A 176 15.62 -85.55 46.65
N ALA A 177 15.99 -84.61 45.78
CA ALA A 177 16.82 -83.44 46.09
C ALA A 177 16.33 -82.21 45.34
N SER A 178 16.59 -81.03 45.89
CA SER A 178 16.09 -79.76 45.34
C SER A 178 17.17 -78.67 45.37
N THR A 179 17.04 -77.69 44.47
CA THR A 179 17.86 -76.49 44.39
C THR A 179 16.99 -75.23 44.26
N THR A 180 17.50 -74.09 44.73
CA THR A 180 16.80 -72.80 44.72
C THR A 180 17.48 -71.81 43.77
N LEU A 181 16.71 -71.15 42.91
CA LEU A 181 17.14 -70.08 42.00
C LEU A 181 16.52 -68.75 42.47
N THR A 182 17.27 -67.65 42.42
CA THR A 182 16.80 -66.30 42.76
C THR A 182 16.61 -65.49 41.48
N LEU A 183 15.37 -65.09 41.21
CA LEU A 183 15.03 -64.17 40.14
C LEU A 183 15.24 -62.73 40.62
N LYS A 184 16.02 -61.91 39.91
CA LYS A 184 16.38 -60.53 40.28
C LYS A 184 15.52 -59.50 39.54
N ALA A 185 15.07 -58.46 40.23
CA ALA A 185 14.35 -57.32 39.63
C ALA A 185 15.32 -56.37 38.89
N PRO A 186 14.87 -55.67 37.82
CA PRO A 186 15.71 -54.74 37.08
C PRO A 186 16.11 -53.52 37.95
N VAL A 187 17.30 -52.96 37.70
CA VAL A 187 17.86 -51.82 38.46
C VAL A 187 18.25 -50.69 37.50
N ILE A 188 17.71 -49.49 37.71
CA ILE A 188 18.12 -48.28 36.97
C ILE A 188 19.32 -47.65 37.69
N THR A 189 20.43 -47.46 36.98
CA THR A 189 21.67 -46.88 37.51
C THR A 189 21.80 -45.38 37.29
N GLY A 190 21.15 -44.82 36.25
CA GLY A 190 21.19 -43.38 36.00
C GLY A 190 20.36 -42.94 34.80
N VAL A 191 20.09 -41.63 34.75
CA VAL A 191 19.51 -40.93 33.59
C VAL A 191 20.44 -39.79 33.22
N GLU A 192 20.80 -39.68 31.94
CA GLU A 192 21.63 -38.61 31.40
C GLU A 192 20.84 -37.81 30.37
N VAL A 193 20.94 -36.48 30.42
CA VAL A 193 20.32 -35.56 29.45
C VAL A 193 21.42 -34.82 28.71
N THR A 194 21.35 -34.80 27.38
CA THR A 194 22.29 -34.05 26.53
C THR A 194 21.54 -33.05 25.64
N ALA A 195 22.19 -31.92 25.38
CA ALA A 195 21.74 -30.88 24.47
C ALA A 195 22.88 -30.52 23.53
N ALA A 196 22.58 -30.26 22.25
CA ALA A 196 23.60 -29.87 21.27
C ALA A 196 24.07 -28.41 21.47
N ASP A 197 23.23 -27.58 22.09
CA ASP A 197 23.52 -26.22 22.48
C ASP A 197 22.92 -25.96 23.88
N THR A 198 23.60 -25.15 24.67
CA THR A 198 23.16 -24.75 26.01
C THR A 198 22.99 -23.24 26.13
N GLU A 199 23.34 -22.44 25.12
CA GLU A 199 23.06 -21.01 25.08
C GLU A 199 22.02 -20.73 23.99
N LEU A 200 20.90 -20.11 24.35
CA LEU A 200 19.80 -19.83 23.42
C LEU A 200 19.36 -18.37 23.52
N VAL A 201 18.95 -17.81 22.38
CA VAL A 201 18.27 -16.51 22.32
C VAL A 201 16.76 -16.67 22.05
N GLU A 202 16.00 -15.57 22.01
CA GLU A 202 14.53 -15.63 21.87
C GLU A 202 14.10 -16.49 20.67
N LYS A 203 13.09 -17.35 20.89
CA LYS A 203 12.51 -18.31 19.92
C LYS A 203 13.43 -19.40 19.39
N GLU A 204 14.70 -19.43 19.74
CA GLU A 204 15.55 -20.56 19.39
C GLU A 204 15.08 -21.84 20.07
N SER A 205 15.38 -22.95 19.43
CA SER A 205 14.98 -24.27 19.90
C SER A 205 16.14 -25.23 19.83
N VAL A 206 16.23 -26.11 20.84
CA VAL A 206 17.27 -27.14 20.92
C VAL A 206 16.63 -28.50 21.18
N ALA A 207 17.14 -29.53 20.51
CA ALA A 207 16.77 -30.90 20.80
C ALA A 207 17.50 -31.39 22.07
N LEU A 208 16.73 -32.05 22.94
CA LEU A 208 17.19 -32.65 24.18
C LEU A 208 17.01 -34.16 24.10
N ASP A 209 18.07 -34.90 24.36
CA ASP A 209 18.09 -36.37 24.36
C ASP A 209 18.29 -36.91 25.77
N ALA A 210 17.49 -37.90 26.16
CA ALA A 210 17.63 -38.62 27.41
C ALA A 210 18.03 -40.07 27.19
N SER A 211 18.97 -40.56 27.99
CA SER A 211 19.35 -41.98 28.03
C SER A 211 19.20 -42.54 29.45
N VAL A 212 18.59 -43.72 29.56
CA VAL A 212 18.40 -44.45 30.83
C VAL A 212 19.37 -45.64 30.84
N THR A 213 20.17 -45.75 31.88
CA THR A 213 21.13 -46.85 32.07
C THR A 213 20.71 -47.72 33.26
N GLY A 214 20.98 -49.03 33.18
CA GLY A 214 20.59 -49.99 34.21
C GLY A 214 21.01 -51.43 33.89
N ALA A 215 20.65 -52.36 34.77
CA ALA A 215 20.86 -53.81 34.62
C ALA A 215 19.51 -54.56 34.64
N GLY A 216 19.40 -55.62 33.84
CA GLY A 216 18.15 -56.36 33.63
C GLY A 216 17.27 -55.76 32.53
N PHE A 217 16.03 -56.23 32.40
CA PHE A 217 15.08 -55.75 31.40
C PHE A 217 14.19 -54.63 31.98
N PHE A 218 14.38 -53.38 31.51
CA PHE A 218 13.66 -52.20 31.99
C PHE A 218 13.20 -51.28 30.84
N SER A 219 12.24 -50.38 31.11
CA SER A 219 11.82 -49.35 30.16
C SER A 219 12.85 -48.22 30.08
N SER A 220 13.21 -47.82 28.85
CA SER A 220 14.04 -46.64 28.59
C SER A 220 13.24 -45.34 28.53
N GLU A 221 11.93 -45.37 28.79
CA GLU A 221 11.07 -44.20 28.75
C GLU A 221 11.34 -43.24 29.92
N VAL A 222 11.30 -41.94 29.62
CA VAL A 222 11.44 -40.86 30.59
C VAL A 222 10.26 -39.90 30.52
N SER A 223 9.98 -39.23 31.64
CA SER A 223 9.09 -38.07 31.72
C SER A 223 9.91 -36.79 31.87
N TRP A 224 9.55 -35.75 31.13
CA TRP A 224 10.25 -34.47 31.08
C TRP A 224 9.53 -33.38 31.88
N SER A 225 10.31 -32.49 32.48
CA SER A 225 9.84 -31.26 33.13
C SER A 225 10.81 -30.11 32.85
N VAL A 226 10.28 -28.89 32.82
CA VAL A 226 11.06 -27.66 32.67
C VAL A 226 10.77 -26.73 33.83
N GLU A 227 11.83 -26.22 34.46
CA GLU A 227 11.76 -25.22 35.53
C GLU A 227 12.38 -23.92 35.01
N GLY A 228 11.53 -22.95 34.70
CA GLY A 228 11.89 -21.68 34.06
C GLY A 228 10.90 -21.29 32.95
N GLU A 229 11.24 -20.25 32.18
CA GLU A 229 10.45 -19.84 31.01
C GLU A 229 10.70 -20.77 29.81
N GLY A 230 9.85 -20.71 28.78
CA GLY A 230 9.95 -21.55 27.58
C GLY A 230 8.96 -22.72 27.56
N SER A 231 9.11 -23.62 26.60
CA SER A 231 8.20 -24.76 26.41
C SER A 231 8.91 -26.00 25.88
N LEU A 232 8.33 -27.17 26.16
CA LEU A 232 8.76 -28.46 25.63
C LEU A 232 7.76 -28.99 24.60
N SER A 233 8.25 -29.62 23.54
CA SER A 233 7.42 -30.22 22.49
C SER A 233 6.57 -31.40 22.96
N ALA A 234 6.99 -32.09 24.04
CA ALA A 234 6.30 -33.20 24.67
C ALA A 234 6.78 -33.37 26.13
N THR A 235 6.03 -34.13 26.93
CA THR A 235 6.38 -34.44 28.33
C THR A 235 6.88 -35.86 28.52
N THR A 236 6.94 -36.68 27.47
CA THR A 236 7.45 -38.06 27.50
C THR A 236 8.23 -38.39 26.23
N GLY A 237 9.04 -39.44 26.30
CA GLY A 237 9.82 -39.96 25.16
C GLY A 237 11.32 -39.70 25.27
N ALA A 238 12.13 -40.39 24.47
CA ALA A 238 13.59 -40.33 24.55
C ALA A 238 14.20 -38.99 24.06
N ARG A 239 13.45 -38.23 23.25
CA ARG A 239 13.86 -36.93 22.73
C ARG A 239 12.70 -35.93 22.80
N VAL A 240 12.99 -34.71 23.25
CA VAL A 240 12.06 -33.57 23.20
C VAL A 240 12.77 -32.35 22.61
N VAL A 241 12.01 -31.35 22.18
CA VAL A 241 12.56 -30.05 21.75
C VAL A 241 12.17 -29.03 22.80
N TYR A 242 13.15 -28.30 23.32
CA TYR A 242 12.92 -27.10 24.12
C TYR A 242 12.91 -25.89 23.19
N THR A 243 11.95 -24.98 23.39
CA THR A 243 11.84 -23.70 22.68
C THR A 243 11.87 -22.55 23.68
N ALA A 244 12.83 -21.64 23.52
CA ALA A 244 12.96 -20.42 24.30
C ALA A 244 11.74 -19.48 24.10
N PRO A 245 11.39 -18.65 25.10
CA PRO A 245 10.24 -17.74 25.01
C PRO A 245 10.39 -16.67 23.90
N ASP A 246 9.29 -15.99 23.58
CA ASP A 246 9.21 -14.93 22.56
C ASP A 246 9.97 -13.63 22.91
N SER A 247 10.38 -13.49 24.17
CA SER A 247 11.17 -12.37 24.67
C SER A 247 11.96 -12.78 25.92
N ILE A 248 13.23 -12.36 25.99
CA ILE A 248 14.11 -12.58 27.15
C ILE A 248 14.53 -11.21 27.69
N GLY A 249 14.06 -10.85 28.88
CA GLY A 249 14.30 -9.52 29.47
C GLY A 249 15.66 -9.35 30.16
N ALA A 250 16.25 -10.45 30.61
CA ALA A 250 17.58 -10.50 31.20
C ALA A 250 18.15 -11.92 31.04
N ASP A 251 19.48 -12.05 31.05
CA ASP A 251 20.14 -13.35 31.08
C ASP A 251 19.58 -14.20 32.23
N THR A 252 19.07 -15.39 31.92
CA THR A 252 18.47 -16.31 32.88
C THR A 252 18.85 -17.74 32.56
N GLN A 253 18.64 -18.65 33.51
CA GLN A 253 18.90 -20.08 33.33
C GLN A 253 17.61 -20.85 33.48
N VAL A 254 17.45 -21.89 32.68
CA VAL A 254 16.33 -22.82 32.69
C VAL A 254 16.87 -24.23 32.86
N THR A 255 16.27 -25.00 33.76
CA THR A 255 16.66 -26.40 33.97
C THR A 255 15.61 -27.33 33.38
N VAL A 256 16.04 -28.23 32.52
CA VAL A 256 15.18 -29.28 31.93
C VAL A 256 15.60 -30.63 32.50
N THR A 257 14.65 -31.36 33.07
CA THR A 257 14.88 -32.62 33.79
C THR A 257 14.12 -33.76 33.14
N ALA A 258 14.83 -34.86 32.84
CA ALA A 258 14.25 -36.14 32.45
C ALA A 258 14.30 -37.12 33.64
N THR A 259 13.17 -37.71 33.99
CA THR A 259 13.03 -38.69 35.08
C THR A 259 12.66 -40.04 34.50
N SER A 260 13.30 -41.13 34.93
CA SER A 260 12.96 -42.48 34.45
C SER A 260 11.53 -42.87 34.85
N VAL A 261 10.75 -43.40 33.91
CA VAL A 261 9.42 -43.95 34.20
C VAL A 261 9.53 -45.28 34.96
N ALA A 262 10.63 -46.03 34.77
CA ALA A 262 10.87 -47.30 35.45
C ALA A 262 11.33 -47.13 36.92
N ASP A 263 12.03 -46.04 37.23
CA ASP A 263 12.43 -45.66 38.60
C ASP A 263 12.38 -44.13 38.76
N GLY A 264 11.27 -43.64 39.33
CA GLY A 264 11.05 -42.21 39.54
C GLY A 264 12.05 -41.54 40.49
N SER A 265 12.93 -42.29 41.16
CA SER A 265 14.01 -41.73 41.97
C SER A 265 15.26 -41.36 41.15
N LYS A 266 15.31 -41.73 39.86
CA LYS A 266 16.44 -41.49 38.95
C LYS A 266 16.08 -40.45 37.90
N ALA A 267 16.83 -39.35 37.91
CA ALA A 267 16.66 -38.27 36.96
C ALA A 267 18.01 -37.70 36.51
N GLY A 268 18.03 -37.13 35.31
CA GLY A 268 19.13 -36.36 34.75
C GLY A 268 18.62 -34.99 34.32
N SER A 269 19.46 -33.97 34.37
CA SER A 269 19.08 -32.60 34.04
C SER A 269 20.13 -31.90 33.20
N VAL A 270 19.68 -30.98 32.33
CA VAL A 270 20.54 -30.02 31.62
C VAL A 270 20.12 -28.60 31.97
N THR A 271 21.08 -27.69 32.06
CA THR A 271 20.82 -26.26 32.23
C THR A 271 21.02 -25.55 30.89
N LEU A 272 20.03 -24.79 30.46
CA LEU A 272 20.07 -23.94 29.29
C LEU A 272 20.16 -22.48 29.77
N GLU A 273 21.10 -21.72 29.24
CA GLU A 273 21.26 -20.30 29.48
C GLU A 273 20.53 -19.51 28.38
N LEU A 274 19.54 -18.72 28.79
CA LEU A 274 18.78 -17.85 27.90
C LEU A 274 19.43 -16.47 27.93
N LYS A 275 19.96 -16.03 26.79
CA LYS A 275 20.65 -14.75 26.65
C LYS A 275 19.70 -13.64 26.20
N ALA A 276 19.68 -12.54 26.95
CA ALA A 276 18.95 -11.34 26.53
C ALA A 276 19.72 -10.59 25.43
N PRO A 277 19.04 -9.93 24.48
CA PRO A 277 19.72 -9.11 23.47
C PRO A 277 20.49 -7.94 24.11
N ALA A 278 21.78 -7.81 23.81
CA ALA A 278 22.59 -6.69 24.32
C ALA A 278 22.55 -5.50 23.36
N VAL A 279 21.76 -4.48 23.68
CA VAL A 279 21.65 -3.24 22.90
C VAL A 279 22.70 -2.22 23.36
N THR A 280 23.58 -1.83 22.44
CA THR A 280 24.62 -0.82 22.71
C THR A 280 24.15 0.60 22.45
N ALA A 281 23.36 0.80 21.40
CA ALA A 281 22.81 2.09 20.99
C ALA A 281 21.56 1.91 20.11
N VAL A 282 20.75 2.96 20.05
CA VAL A 282 19.71 3.13 19.03
C VAL A 282 20.25 4.13 18.02
N GLN A 283 20.17 3.82 16.72
CA GLN A 283 20.50 4.76 15.66
C GLN A 283 19.21 5.21 14.94
N LEU A 284 18.87 6.49 15.06
CA LEU A 284 17.66 7.09 14.51
C LEU A 284 17.98 8.01 13.33
N LEU A 285 17.39 7.69 12.18
CA LEU A 285 17.47 8.49 10.97
C LEU A 285 16.10 9.06 10.61
N ALA A 286 16.06 10.34 10.25
CA ALA A 286 14.93 10.95 9.57
C ALA A 286 15.34 11.16 8.11
N ALA A 287 14.55 10.66 7.16
CA ALA A 287 14.86 10.77 5.73
C ALA A 287 14.99 12.24 5.28
N ARG A 288 14.30 13.16 5.95
CA ARG A 288 14.36 14.60 5.71
C ARG A 288 14.39 15.36 7.05
N PRO A 289 15.29 16.35 7.21
CA PRO A 289 15.38 17.16 8.43
C PRO A 289 14.36 18.30 8.47
N GLN A 290 13.71 18.61 7.34
CA GLN A 290 12.71 19.67 7.21
C GLN A 290 11.57 19.20 6.30
N LEU A 291 10.33 19.59 6.61
CA LEU A 291 9.15 19.39 5.76
C LEU A 291 8.14 20.52 5.98
N TYR A 292 7.20 20.68 5.06
CA TYR A 292 6.08 21.59 5.25
C TYR A 292 4.99 21.00 6.14
N ALA A 293 4.21 21.86 6.78
CA ALA A 293 3.02 21.50 7.54
C ALA A 293 2.07 20.62 6.70
N GLY A 294 1.51 19.57 7.32
CA GLY A 294 0.66 18.58 6.63
C GLY A 294 1.43 17.47 5.91
N ASN A 295 2.69 17.68 5.53
CA ASN A 295 3.52 16.62 4.95
C ASN A 295 3.93 15.59 6.03
N ALA A 296 4.38 14.43 5.58
CA ALA A 296 4.86 13.35 6.40
C ALA A 296 6.29 12.94 6.02
N VAL A 297 7.02 12.44 7.02
CA VAL A 297 8.34 11.85 6.85
C VAL A 297 8.39 10.50 7.56
N VAL A 298 9.03 9.53 6.91
CA VAL A 298 9.33 8.23 7.53
C VAL A 298 10.65 8.33 8.28
N LEU A 299 10.61 7.95 9.56
CA LEU A 299 11.77 7.75 10.40
C LEU A 299 12.13 6.26 10.44
N SER A 300 13.42 5.97 10.58
CA SER A 300 13.93 4.61 10.75
C SER A 300 14.84 4.54 11.96
N ALA A 301 14.63 3.54 12.82
CA ALA A 301 15.48 3.25 13.96
C ALA A 301 16.14 1.88 13.79
N GLU A 302 17.45 1.80 13.99
CA GLU A 302 18.24 0.57 14.00
C GLU A 302 18.77 0.31 15.41
N LEU A 303 18.65 -0.93 15.90
CA LEU A 303 19.21 -1.36 17.18
C LEU A 303 20.60 -1.97 16.98
N LEU A 304 21.65 -1.28 17.47
CA LEU A 304 23.03 -1.74 17.39
C LEU A 304 23.36 -2.61 18.60
N GLY A 305 23.93 -3.80 18.39
CA GLY A 305 24.21 -4.74 19.49
C GLY A 305 24.50 -6.17 19.03
N THR A 306 24.48 -7.12 19.96
CA THR A 306 24.56 -8.56 19.63
C THR A 306 23.17 -9.13 19.31
N PRO A 307 23.05 -10.03 18.33
CA PRO A 307 21.77 -10.60 17.91
C PRO A 307 21.04 -11.38 19.02
N PRO A 308 19.70 -11.52 18.92
CA PRO A 308 18.82 -10.86 17.96
C PRO A 308 18.33 -9.56 18.60
N SER A 309 18.94 -8.43 18.25
CA SER A 309 18.49 -7.12 18.75
C SER A 309 17.12 -6.72 18.19
N GLY A 310 16.57 -7.44 17.20
CA GLY A 310 15.23 -7.25 16.66
C GLY A 310 14.91 -5.81 16.21
N SER A 311 13.64 -5.53 15.92
CA SER A 311 13.11 -4.20 15.54
C SER A 311 12.21 -3.59 16.63
N LYS A 312 12.25 -4.13 17.85
CA LYS A 312 11.35 -3.73 18.95
C LYS A 312 11.83 -2.41 19.57
N VAL A 313 11.34 -1.29 19.02
CA VAL A 313 11.50 0.05 19.60
C VAL A 313 10.15 0.64 19.96
N GLU A 314 10.14 1.46 21.01
CA GLU A 314 9.01 2.32 21.35
C GLU A 314 9.21 3.70 20.73
N TRP A 315 8.23 4.15 19.95
CA TRP A 315 8.23 5.44 19.28
C TRP A 315 7.48 6.48 20.11
N LYS A 316 8.11 7.63 20.35
CA LYS A 316 7.50 8.72 21.13
C LYS A 316 7.71 10.06 20.45
N LEU A 317 6.62 10.81 20.29
CA LEU A 317 6.69 12.23 19.98
C LEU A 317 6.97 13.00 21.27
N VAL A 318 8.19 13.51 21.42
CA VAL A 318 8.65 14.21 22.64
C VAL A 318 8.12 15.64 22.68
N SER A 319 8.08 16.32 21.54
CA SER A 319 7.57 17.69 21.41
C SER A 319 7.20 18.02 19.96
N GLY A 320 6.49 19.13 19.76
CA GLY A 320 6.21 19.70 18.43
C GLY A 320 4.89 19.28 17.77
N GLY A 321 4.02 18.53 18.45
CA GLY A 321 2.68 18.17 17.93
C GLY A 321 2.70 17.32 16.66
N GLY A 322 1.53 17.09 16.06
CA GLY A 322 1.37 16.22 14.89
C GLY A 322 0.95 14.79 15.25
N VAL A 323 1.07 13.90 14.28
CA VAL A 323 0.68 12.48 14.41
C VAL A 323 1.92 11.62 14.17
N LEU A 324 2.20 10.71 15.10
CA LEU A 324 3.28 9.73 14.99
C LEU A 324 2.68 8.33 15.00
N GLU A 325 2.88 7.58 13.93
CA GLU A 325 2.30 6.25 13.72
C GLU A 325 3.41 5.23 13.46
N PRO A 326 3.56 4.19 14.28
CA PRO A 326 4.43 3.06 13.97
C PRO A 326 4.00 2.39 12.67
N LEU A 327 4.96 2.09 11.80
CA LEU A 327 4.71 1.35 10.57
C LEU A 327 4.93 -0.16 10.80
N PRO A 328 4.31 -1.03 9.98
CA PRO A 328 4.53 -2.48 10.06
C PRO A 328 6.01 -2.85 9.93
N ALA A 329 6.40 -3.94 10.58
CA ALA A 329 7.77 -4.46 10.48
C ALA A 329 8.10 -4.88 9.04
N ASP A 330 9.31 -4.54 8.57
CA ASP A 330 9.83 -4.93 7.28
C ASP A 330 10.63 -6.24 7.41
N ALA A 331 10.09 -7.34 6.89
CA ALA A 331 10.74 -8.65 6.94
C ALA A 331 12.11 -8.68 6.24
N SER A 332 12.37 -7.76 5.29
CA SER A 332 13.68 -7.63 4.63
C SER A 332 14.73 -6.92 5.49
N ARG A 333 14.29 -6.23 6.55
CA ARG A 333 15.13 -5.42 7.47
C ARG A 333 14.77 -5.71 8.93
N PRO A 334 15.03 -6.93 9.44
CA PRO A 334 14.55 -7.38 10.75
C PRO A 334 15.10 -6.60 11.95
N ASN A 335 16.20 -5.86 11.78
CA ASN A 335 16.82 -5.03 12.82
C ASN A 335 16.37 -3.55 12.78
N MET A 336 15.46 -3.20 11.86
CA MET A 336 14.97 -1.84 11.69
C MET A 336 13.50 -1.72 12.05
N SER A 337 13.16 -0.63 12.74
CA SER A 337 11.78 -0.20 12.98
C SER A 337 11.52 1.09 12.22
N PHE A 338 10.27 1.32 11.82
CA PHE A 338 9.87 2.51 11.09
C PHE A 338 8.66 3.17 11.75
N ALA A 339 8.60 4.49 11.69
CA ALA A 339 7.43 5.27 12.06
C ALA A 339 7.21 6.40 11.06
N ARG A 340 5.95 6.71 10.80
CA ARG A 340 5.55 7.88 10.02
C ARG A 340 5.22 9.02 10.98
N TYR A 341 5.88 10.15 10.78
CA TYR A 341 5.53 11.40 11.42
C TYR A 341 4.84 12.31 10.42
N THR A 342 3.58 12.66 10.67
CA THR A 342 2.81 13.65 9.90
C THR A 342 2.78 14.97 10.65
N ALA A 343 3.33 16.01 10.01
CA ALA A 343 3.48 17.32 10.61
C ALA A 343 2.12 18.01 10.82
N PRO A 344 1.91 18.67 11.97
CA PRO A 344 0.68 19.43 12.21
C PRO A 344 0.61 20.69 11.33
N GLY A 345 -0.59 21.25 11.19
CA GLY A 345 -0.76 22.61 10.68
C GLY A 345 -0.06 23.62 11.59
N THR A 346 0.70 24.56 11.01
CA THR A 346 1.37 25.64 11.77
C THR A 346 1.48 26.92 10.95
N THR A 347 1.44 28.07 11.62
CA THR A 347 1.64 29.41 11.03
C THR A 347 3.05 29.95 11.23
N SER A 348 3.89 29.26 12.01
CA SER A 348 5.29 29.59 12.25
C SER A 348 6.15 28.32 12.24
N VAL A 349 7.46 28.48 12.07
CA VAL A 349 8.39 27.33 12.13
C VAL A 349 8.28 26.64 13.49
N LEU A 350 8.17 25.32 13.46
CA LEU A 350 8.02 24.45 14.64
C LEU A 350 9.07 23.35 14.60
N THR A 351 9.65 23.00 15.74
CA THR A 351 10.57 21.86 15.85
C THR A 351 9.86 20.70 16.51
N ALA A 352 9.74 19.57 15.79
CA ALA A 352 9.23 18.33 16.34
C ALA A 352 10.36 17.38 16.68
N THR A 353 10.33 16.80 17.88
CA THR A 353 11.35 15.85 18.33
C THR A 353 10.71 14.48 18.49
N VAL A 354 11.21 13.52 17.71
CA VAL A 354 10.80 12.11 17.78
C VAL A 354 11.91 11.33 18.47
N GLN A 355 11.54 10.43 19.36
CA GLN A 355 12.42 9.53 20.08
C GLN A 355 12.09 8.08 19.71
N ALA A 356 13.13 7.29 19.50
CA ALA A 356 13.04 5.84 19.44
C ALA A 356 13.82 5.28 20.62
N THR A 357 13.14 4.47 21.45
CA THR A 357 13.70 3.85 22.65
C THR A 357 13.71 2.34 22.49
N SER A 358 14.80 1.67 22.84
CA SER A 358 14.84 0.21 22.79
C SER A 358 13.88 -0.41 23.81
N VAL A 359 13.10 -1.40 23.39
CA VAL A 359 12.25 -2.18 24.30
C VAL A 359 13.09 -3.10 25.20
N PHE A 360 14.30 -3.50 24.76
CA PHE A 360 15.20 -4.37 25.52
C PHE A 360 15.98 -3.62 26.61
N ASP A 361 16.38 -2.38 26.33
CA ASP A 361 17.05 -1.48 27.30
C ASP A 361 16.52 -0.05 27.14
N SER A 362 15.59 0.33 28.02
CA SER A 362 14.96 1.67 28.00
C SER A 362 15.95 2.83 28.23
N THR A 363 17.17 2.55 28.69
CA THR A 363 18.23 3.57 28.82
C THR A 363 18.88 3.89 27.47
N LYS A 364 18.69 3.04 26.46
CA LYS A 364 19.15 3.23 25.09
C LYS A 364 18.03 3.86 24.26
N PHE A 365 18.24 5.12 23.90
CA PHE A 365 17.35 5.85 23.01
C PHE A 365 18.15 6.83 22.17
N GLU A 366 17.60 7.21 21.03
CA GLU A 366 18.05 8.38 20.28
C GLU A 366 16.85 9.27 19.96
N SER A 367 17.09 10.58 19.86
CA SER A 367 16.06 11.54 19.48
C SER A 367 16.51 12.34 18.27
N LYS A 368 15.59 12.53 17.32
CA LYS A 368 15.82 13.32 16.11
C LYS A 368 14.81 14.44 16.02
N SER A 369 15.29 15.61 15.65
CA SER A 369 14.43 16.77 15.42
C SER A 369 14.18 16.96 13.94
N VAL A 370 12.94 17.33 13.61
CA VAL A 370 12.46 17.65 12.27
C VAL A 370 11.86 19.05 12.32
N GLN A 371 12.29 19.95 11.43
CA GLN A 371 11.71 21.29 11.31
C GLN A 371 10.44 21.23 10.46
N VAL A 372 9.33 21.69 11.02
CA VAL A 372 8.06 21.87 10.33
C VAL A 372 7.95 23.32 9.91
N LEU A 373 7.88 23.55 8.61
CA LEU A 373 7.74 24.87 8.00
C LEU A 373 6.25 25.19 7.76
N PRO A 374 5.77 26.42 8.01
CA PRO A 374 4.42 26.81 7.63
C PRO A 374 4.28 26.83 6.10
N LEU A 375 3.06 26.61 5.59
CA LEU A 375 2.77 26.65 4.15
C LEU A 375 2.90 28.09 3.61
N PRO A 376 3.90 28.38 2.76
CA PRO A 376 4.17 29.76 2.34
C PRO A 376 3.24 30.22 1.21
N LEU A 377 2.87 29.29 0.33
CA LEU A 377 2.06 29.52 -0.87
C LEU A 377 0.95 28.48 -0.95
N THR A 378 -0.13 28.86 -1.62
CA THR A 378 -1.35 28.06 -1.78
C THR A 378 -1.94 28.34 -3.16
N ILE A 379 -2.16 27.30 -3.96
CA ILE A 379 -3.01 27.30 -5.18
C ILE A 379 -4.48 27.60 -4.82
N THR A 380 -4.99 28.81 -4.99
CA THR A 380 -6.34 29.19 -4.53
C THR A 380 -7.44 28.89 -5.54
N GLU A 381 -7.11 28.90 -6.82
CA GLU A 381 -8.06 28.70 -7.91
C GLU A 381 -7.37 27.98 -9.08
N VAL A 382 -8.12 27.11 -9.77
CA VAL A 382 -7.67 26.39 -10.97
C VAL A 382 -8.78 26.45 -12.01
N SER A 383 -8.49 27.01 -13.18
CA SER A 383 -9.48 27.14 -14.25
C SER A 383 -9.69 25.86 -15.05
N SER A 384 -10.83 25.78 -15.74
CA SER A 384 -10.99 24.89 -16.90
C SER A 384 -10.02 25.25 -18.02
N ALA A 385 -9.79 24.28 -18.91
CA ALA A 385 -9.21 24.56 -20.23
C ALA A 385 -10.33 25.01 -21.18
N THR A 386 -10.11 26.09 -21.94
CA THR A 386 -11.13 26.63 -22.86
C THR A 386 -10.93 26.10 -24.27
N GLY A 387 -11.71 25.10 -24.67
CA GLY A 387 -11.60 24.48 -26.00
C GLY A 387 -10.31 23.68 -26.20
N SER A 388 -10.27 22.87 -27.26
CA SER A 388 -9.07 22.10 -27.61
C SER A 388 -7.90 23.07 -27.86
N ASN A 389 -6.80 22.92 -27.08
CA ASN A 389 -5.52 23.63 -27.25
C ASN A 389 -5.38 24.99 -26.54
N ARG A 390 -6.11 25.27 -25.46
CA ARG A 390 -5.79 26.42 -24.59
C ARG A 390 -5.46 25.95 -23.17
N PRO A 391 -4.26 26.27 -22.64
CA PRO A 391 -3.91 25.90 -21.27
C PRO A 391 -4.83 26.63 -20.30
N GLY A 392 -5.29 25.91 -19.27
CA GLY A 392 -5.90 26.56 -18.11
C GLY A 392 -4.88 27.42 -17.36
N TRP A 393 -5.36 28.13 -16.34
CA TRP A 393 -4.55 28.92 -15.43
C TRP A 393 -4.80 28.46 -13.99
N LEU A 394 -3.83 28.74 -13.12
CA LEU A 394 -3.95 28.54 -11.68
C LEU A 394 -3.59 29.85 -10.98
N GLU A 395 -4.11 30.04 -9.78
CA GLU A 395 -3.79 31.19 -8.95
C GLU A 395 -2.99 30.74 -7.74
N LEU A 396 -1.89 31.45 -7.44
CA LEU A 396 -1.12 31.28 -6.21
C LEU A 396 -1.31 32.49 -5.30
N ARG A 397 -1.46 32.23 -4.00
CA ARG A 397 -1.53 33.26 -2.96
C ARG A 397 -0.39 33.14 -1.97
N ASN A 398 0.21 34.26 -1.60
CA ASN A 398 1.15 34.33 -0.48
C ASN A 398 0.41 34.40 0.86
N ASN A 399 0.57 33.37 1.69
CA ASN A 399 -0.07 33.27 3.01
C ASN A 399 0.81 33.79 4.16
N THR A 400 2.04 34.18 3.88
CA THR A 400 2.97 34.66 4.89
C THR A 400 2.81 36.16 5.13
N SER A 401 3.39 36.63 6.23
CA SER A 401 3.47 38.06 6.55
C SER A 401 4.65 38.78 5.87
N ALA A 402 5.40 38.09 4.99
CA ALA A 402 6.57 38.64 4.31
C ALA A 402 6.51 38.37 2.79
N PRO A 403 7.19 39.16 1.95
CA PRO A 403 7.30 38.84 0.53
C PRO A 403 8.00 37.49 0.31
N ILE A 404 7.55 36.74 -0.70
CA ILE A 404 8.16 35.48 -1.13
C ILE A 404 8.73 35.64 -2.53
N ASP A 405 9.96 35.18 -2.75
CA ASP A 405 10.47 35.02 -4.13
C ASP A 405 9.95 33.71 -4.74
N LEU A 406 9.24 33.82 -5.85
CA LEU A 406 8.70 32.67 -6.57
C LEU A 406 9.79 31.81 -7.24
N ALA A 407 11.00 32.32 -7.46
CA ALA A 407 12.12 31.55 -8.04
C ALA A 407 12.48 30.27 -7.26
N ASP A 408 12.14 30.24 -5.97
CA ASP A 408 12.36 29.10 -5.11
C ASP A 408 11.38 27.94 -5.36
N TYR A 409 10.36 28.15 -6.21
CA TYR A 409 9.27 27.21 -6.44
C TYR A 409 9.17 26.79 -7.90
N ALA A 410 8.49 25.66 -8.13
CA ALA A 410 8.18 25.16 -9.46
C ALA A 410 6.79 24.51 -9.45
N ILE A 411 6.13 24.50 -10.60
CA ILE A 411 4.91 23.73 -10.84
C ILE A 411 5.30 22.37 -11.42
N ARG A 412 4.92 21.28 -10.76
CA ARG A 412 4.98 19.93 -11.30
C ARG A 412 3.61 19.56 -11.87
N ALA A 413 3.57 19.34 -13.17
CA ALA A 413 2.35 19.06 -13.92
C ALA A 413 2.65 18.26 -15.19
N ARG A 414 1.62 17.84 -15.93
CA ARG A 414 1.79 17.27 -17.27
C ARG A 414 2.28 18.35 -18.24
N GLY A 415 3.30 18.02 -19.03
CA GLY A 415 3.81 18.92 -20.07
C GLY A 415 3.13 18.68 -21.42
N TYR A 416 2.98 19.73 -22.22
CA TYR A 416 2.50 19.66 -23.60
C TYR A 416 3.50 20.31 -24.54
N ASP A 417 3.80 19.61 -25.63
CA ASP A 417 4.69 20.06 -26.68
C ASP A 417 3.89 20.86 -27.72
N ILE A 418 4.16 22.18 -27.76
CA ILE A 418 3.54 23.12 -28.69
C ILE A 418 4.45 23.47 -29.88
N SER A 419 5.54 22.73 -30.10
CA SER A 419 6.42 22.91 -31.27
C SER A 419 5.74 22.50 -32.59
N THR A 420 4.67 21.71 -32.50
CA THR A 420 3.85 21.27 -33.62
C THR A 420 2.39 21.65 -33.40
N ASN A 421 1.62 21.78 -34.48
CA ASN A 421 0.18 22.06 -34.39
C ASN A 421 -0.63 20.91 -33.74
N ALA A 422 0.00 19.77 -33.43
CA ALA A 422 -0.65 18.58 -32.91
C ALA A 422 -0.81 18.52 -31.37
N TRP A 423 -0.23 19.47 -30.62
CA TRP A 423 -0.35 19.59 -29.15
C TRP A 423 -0.17 18.23 -28.43
N VAL A 424 1.07 17.75 -28.42
CA VAL A 424 1.37 16.38 -27.97
C VAL A 424 1.60 16.37 -26.45
N ALA A 425 0.74 15.66 -25.71
CA ALA A 425 0.93 15.41 -24.29
C ALA A 425 2.25 14.67 -24.02
N LYS A 426 2.97 15.07 -22.98
CA LYS A 426 4.19 14.44 -22.48
C LYS A 426 4.03 14.02 -21.03
N ASP A 427 5.05 13.34 -20.52
CA ASP A 427 5.13 12.94 -19.12
C ASP A 427 5.18 14.14 -18.18
N VAL A 428 5.14 13.85 -16.89
CA VAL A 428 5.22 14.85 -15.83
C VAL A 428 6.56 15.58 -15.87
N MET A 429 6.51 16.90 -15.78
CA MET A 429 7.67 17.79 -15.80
C MET A 429 7.60 18.80 -14.66
N LEU A 430 8.74 19.43 -14.38
CA LEU A 430 8.85 20.59 -13.50
C LEU A 430 8.97 21.85 -14.34
N PHE A 431 8.17 22.86 -14.02
CA PHE A 431 8.17 24.18 -14.62
C PHE A 431 8.57 25.21 -13.55
N PRO A 432 9.85 25.64 -13.51
CA PRO A 432 10.32 26.64 -12.56
C PRO A 432 9.54 27.94 -12.69
N LEU A 433 9.15 28.54 -11.56
CA LEU A 433 8.62 29.90 -11.56
C LEU A 433 9.77 30.91 -11.70
N PRO A 434 9.57 32.06 -12.37
CA PRO A 434 10.56 33.12 -12.46
C PRO A 434 10.76 33.83 -11.12
N SER A 435 11.88 34.53 -10.96
CA SER A 435 12.10 35.39 -9.78
C SER A 435 11.11 36.55 -9.81
N ARG A 436 10.27 36.61 -8.77
CA ARG A 436 9.25 37.62 -8.58
C ARG A 436 8.87 37.65 -7.11
N LEU A 437 8.94 38.83 -6.50
CA LEU A 437 8.51 39.03 -5.13
C LEU A 437 6.99 39.16 -5.07
N LEU A 438 6.34 38.14 -4.52
CA LEU A 438 4.91 38.15 -4.24
C LEU A 438 4.69 38.72 -2.83
N ALA A 439 4.01 39.86 -2.73
CA ALA A 439 3.74 40.52 -1.46
C ALA A 439 2.82 39.70 -0.52
N PRO A 440 2.84 39.94 0.80
CA PRO A 440 1.93 39.29 1.74
C PRO A 440 0.46 39.41 1.31
N GLY A 441 -0.26 38.29 1.26
CA GLY A 441 -1.67 38.24 0.86
C GLY A 441 -1.96 38.50 -0.63
N ALA A 442 -0.93 38.79 -1.44
CA ALA A 442 -1.10 39.03 -2.87
C ALA A 442 -1.29 37.73 -3.65
N TYR A 443 -1.91 37.87 -4.83
CA TYR A 443 -2.22 36.82 -5.77
C TYR A 443 -1.36 36.93 -7.03
N VAL A 444 -1.07 35.79 -7.65
CA VAL A 444 -0.46 35.73 -8.98
C VAL A 444 -1.08 34.58 -9.76
N VAL A 445 -1.42 34.84 -11.01
CA VAL A 445 -1.95 33.87 -11.96
C VAL A 445 -0.80 33.26 -12.75
N VAL A 446 -0.86 31.96 -13.00
CA VAL A 446 0.17 31.18 -13.70
C VAL A 446 -0.49 30.33 -14.78
N SER A 447 0.03 30.37 -16.01
CA SER A 447 -0.45 29.55 -17.12
C SER A 447 0.69 29.19 -18.09
N GLY A 448 0.41 28.29 -19.04
CA GLY A 448 1.35 27.90 -20.10
C GLY A 448 1.44 28.93 -21.22
N LYS A 449 2.65 29.29 -21.65
CA LYS A 449 2.90 30.28 -22.71
C LYS A 449 2.70 29.71 -24.12
N ALA A 450 1.44 29.51 -24.50
CA ALA A 450 1.06 28.94 -25.78
C ALA A 450 1.33 29.86 -26.98
N TYR A 451 1.08 31.17 -26.82
CA TYR A 451 1.06 32.16 -27.90
C TYR A 451 1.96 33.36 -27.55
N PRO A 452 3.24 33.37 -27.98
CA PRO A 452 4.21 34.38 -27.57
C PRO A 452 3.89 35.84 -27.94
N LEU A 453 3.03 36.07 -28.94
CA LEU A 453 2.63 37.41 -29.39
C LEU A 453 1.40 37.96 -28.65
N GLU A 454 0.86 37.18 -27.71
CA GLU A 454 -0.38 37.45 -26.97
C GLU A 454 -0.16 37.28 -25.46
N ASN A 455 0.65 36.29 -25.07
CA ASN A 455 0.89 35.96 -23.67
C ASN A 455 2.05 36.80 -23.08
N PHE A 456 1.71 38.00 -22.61
CA PHE A 456 2.64 38.94 -21.97
C PHE A 456 2.70 38.79 -20.45
N GLU A 457 3.91 38.85 -19.90
CA GLU A 457 4.16 38.88 -18.46
C GLU A 457 3.63 40.18 -17.84
N SER A 458 3.12 40.09 -16.62
CA SER A 458 2.77 41.26 -15.80
C SER A 458 3.17 41.02 -14.35
N ASN A 459 2.93 41.95 -13.42
CA ASN A 459 3.18 41.68 -12.00
C ASN A 459 2.27 40.59 -11.43
N GLN A 460 1.04 40.43 -11.96
CA GLN A 460 0.04 39.46 -11.51
C GLN A 460 -0.08 38.23 -12.42
N MET A 461 0.66 38.15 -13.53
CA MET A 461 0.59 37.02 -14.48
C MET A 461 1.97 36.45 -14.80
N ILE A 462 2.09 35.13 -14.79
CA ILE A 462 3.29 34.36 -15.16
C ILE A 462 2.94 33.39 -16.29
N TRP A 463 3.74 33.41 -17.36
CA TRP A 463 3.62 32.51 -18.49
C TRP A 463 4.80 31.55 -18.57
N LEU A 464 4.55 30.27 -18.29
CA LEU A 464 5.56 29.23 -18.23
C LEU A 464 5.77 28.56 -19.60
N ARG A 465 7.02 28.48 -20.04
CA ARG A 465 7.45 27.70 -21.22
C ARG A 465 8.91 27.31 -21.10
N GLU A 466 9.17 26.03 -21.32
CA GLU A 466 10.50 25.41 -21.30
C GLU A 466 10.92 24.94 -22.70
N GLU A 467 12.21 24.77 -22.93
CA GLU A 467 12.75 24.25 -24.19
C GLU A 467 12.38 22.75 -24.39
N PRO A 468 12.09 22.29 -25.63
CA PRO A 468 12.09 23.05 -26.88
C PRO A 468 10.82 23.87 -27.14
N ALA A 469 9.70 23.55 -26.48
CA ALA A 469 8.45 24.32 -26.48
C ALA A 469 7.42 23.63 -25.55
N MET A 470 7.82 23.32 -24.32
CA MET A 470 7.00 22.61 -23.35
C MET A 470 6.27 23.60 -22.45
N ILE A 471 4.95 23.44 -22.29
CA ILE A 471 4.15 24.23 -21.36
C ILE A 471 3.41 23.33 -20.36
N PRO A 472 3.12 23.82 -19.14
CA PRO A 472 2.21 23.11 -18.25
C PRO A 472 0.79 23.14 -18.81
N PHE A 473 0.06 22.04 -18.64
CA PHE A 473 -1.32 21.92 -19.12
C PHE A 473 -2.11 20.97 -18.23
N TRP A 474 -3.33 21.34 -17.89
CA TRP A 474 -4.26 20.53 -17.10
C TRP A 474 -5.62 20.48 -17.78
N SER A 475 -6.08 19.26 -18.05
CA SER A 475 -7.38 18.97 -18.62
C SER A 475 -7.77 17.53 -18.26
N GLY A 476 -9.06 17.26 -18.08
CA GLY A 476 -9.56 15.95 -17.70
C GLY A 476 -9.01 15.45 -16.36
N ALA A 477 -8.53 14.20 -16.36
CA ALA A 477 -7.87 13.59 -15.20
C ALA A 477 -6.40 14.02 -15.14
N THR A 478 -6.10 14.96 -14.24
CA THR A 478 -4.79 15.63 -14.14
C THR A 478 -4.46 16.00 -12.71
N PHE A 479 -3.29 16.58 -12.46
CA PHE A 479 -2.89 17.10 -11.15
C PHE A 479 -2.03 18.34 -11.34
N ILE A 480 -1.95 19.14 -10.28
CA ILE A 480 -1.09 20.31 -10.20
C ILE A 480 -0.41 20.23 -8.83
N GLU A 481 0.91 20.37 -8.82
CA GLU A 481 1.70 20.30 -7.61
C GLU A 481 2.66 21.49 -7.55
N LEU A 482 2.59 22.27 -6.48
CA LEU A 482 3.57 23.31 -6.19
C LEU A 482 4.70 22.69 -5.37
N VAL A 483 5.94 22.83 -5.84
CA VAL A 483 7.12 22.21 -5.25
C VAL A 483 8.14 23.28 -4.86
N ARG A 484 8.72 23.15 -3.67
CA ARG A 484 9.86 23.96 -3.23
C ARG A 484 11.16 23.33 -3.77
N ARG A 485 11.92 24.07 -4.58
CA ARG A 485 12.99 23.52 -5.44
C ARG A 485 14.26 23.11 -4.69
N ASP A 486 14.63 23.82 -3.64
CA ASP A 486 15.86 23.58 -2.88
C ASP A 486 15.79 22.31 -2.02
N ILE A 487 14.62 22.01 -1.46
CA ILE A 487 14.38 20.85 -0.60
C ILE A 487 13.55 19.73 -1.25
N GLY A 488 12.94 19.97 -2.42
CA GLY A 488 12.16 18.98 -3.15
C GLY A 488 10.84 18.58 -2.48
N GLU A 489 10.30 19.45 -1.63
CA GLU A 489 9.06 19.22 -0.87
C GLU A 489 7.85 19.73 -1.64
N THR A 490 6.76 18.97 -1.59
CA THR A 490 5.43 19.47 -1.97
C THR A 490 5.04 20.58 -1.02
N VAL A 491 4.78 21.75 -1.57
CA VAL A 491 4.18 22.88 -0.84
C VAL A 491 2.69 22.72 -0.84
N ASP A 492 2.12 22.32 -1.98
CA ASP A 492 0.69 22.25 -2.15
C ASP A 492 0.34 21.37 -3.35
N PHE A 493 -0.81 20.71 -3.32
CA PHE A 493 -1.16 19.68 -4.29
C PHE A 493 -2.67 19.59 -4.50
N VAL A 494 -3.06 19.41 -5.75
CA VAL A 494 -4.43 19.08 -6.11
C VAL A 494 -4.47 18.05 -7.24
N ARG A 495 -5.38 17.08 -7.12
CA ARG A 495 -5.59 16.02 -8.11
C ARG A 495 -7.04 15.95 -8.56
N PHE A 496 -7.22 15.88 -9.87
CA PHE A 496 -8.50 15.91 -10.56
C PHE A 496 -8.78 14.60 -11.31
N GLY A 497 -10.06 14.26 -11.40
CA GLY A 497 -10.62 13.21 -12.26
C GLY A 497 -10.57 11.80 -11.67
N ASN A 498 -11.55 10.99 -12.08
CA ASN A 498 -11.64 9.59 -11.67
C ASN A 498 -10.43 8.80 -12.19
N ASN A 499 -9.96 7.81 -11.41
CA ASN A 499 -8.82 6.93 -11.73
C ASN A 499 -7.44 7.63 -11.82
N ASN A 500 -7.32 8.90 -11.46
CA ASN A 500 -6.01 9.51 -11.32
C ASN A 500 -5.38 9.13 -9.98
N THR A 501 -4.23 8.45 -10.03
CA THR A 501 -3.48 7.95 -8.87
C THR A 501 -2.14 8.67 -8.67
N GLN A 502 -1.91 9.79 -9.36
CA GLN A 502 -0.67 10.55 -9.19
C GLN A 502 -0.47 10.93 -7.72
N ALA A 503 0.65 10.50 -7.16
CA ALA A 503 1.05 10.90 -5.80
C ALA A 503 1.86 12.21 -5.83
N PRO A 504 1.73 13.05 -4.79
CA PRO A 504 2.67 14.14 -4.53
C PRO A 504 4.08 13.62 -4.23
N LEU A 505 5.09 14.49 -4.33
CA LEU A 505 6.48 14.21 -3.97
C LEU A 505 6.70 14.03 -2.47
N SER A 506 5.88 14.68 -1.65
CA SER A 506 5.86 14.53 -0.21
C SER A 506 4.61 13.78 0.23
N GLU A 507 4.80 12.72 1.00
CA GLU A 507 3.70 12.00 1.65
C GLU A 507 2.93 12.97 2.56
N GLY A 508 1.61 12.79 2.73
CA GLY A 508 0.77 13.69 3.54
C GLY A 508 0.28 14.96 2.83
N ALA A 509 0.91 15.36 1.71
CA ALA A 509 0.43 16.50 0.91
C ALA A 509 -0.90 16.24 0.18
N TRP A 510 -1.40 15.00 0.19
CA TRP A 510 -2.76 14.67 -0.21
C TRP A 510 -3.29 13.49 0.61
N THR A 511 -4.49 13.64 1.17
CA THR A 511 -5.15 12.66 2.04
C THR A 511 -6.27 11.95 1.31
N GLY A 512 -6.25 10.62 1.36
CA GLY A 512 -7.29 9.78 0.79
C GLY A 512 -7.19 9.55 -0.72
N THR A 513 -8.18 8.82 -1.25
CA THR A 513 -8.23 8.39 -2.66
C THR A 513 -9.22 9.18 -3.51
N VAL A 514 -10.04 10.02 -2.88
CA VAL A 514 -11.01 10.87 -3.57
C VAL A 514 -10.28 12.02 -4.24
N ASN A 515 -10.69 12.33 -5.47
CA ASN A 515 -10.14 13.40 -6.28
C ASN A 515 -11.18 14.48 -6.49
N VAL A 516 -10.73 15.70 -6.78
CA VAL A 516 -11.61 16.75 -7.30
C VAL A 516 -12.20 16.28 -8.64
N SER A 517 -13.39 16.75 -9.00
CA SER A 517 -13.99 16.43 -10.30
C SER A 517 -13.03 16.73 -11.46
N ALA A 518 -13.12 15.96 -12.56
CA ALA A 518 -12.22 16.16 -13.69
C ALA A 518 -12.29 17.60 -14.22
N VAL A 519 -11.15 18.16 -14.59
CA VAL A 519 -11.11 19.49 -15.22
C VAL A 519 -11.81 19.39 -16.58
N PRO A 520 -12.80 20.24 -16.88
CA PRO A 520 -13.48 20.20 -18.17
C PRO A 520 -12.47 20.28 -19.33
N THR A 521 -12.67 19.42 -20.35
CA THR A 521 -11.88 19.40 -21.59
C THR A 521 -12.29 20.49 -22.57
N ASP A 522 -13.53 20.96 -22.40
CA ASP A 522 -14.25 21.94 -23.17
C ASP A 522 -15.28 22.59 -22.26
N GLY A 523 -15.56 23.88 -22.49
CA GLY A 523 -16.48 24.64 -21.66
C GLY A 523 -16.12 26.12 -21.55
N PRO A 524 -16.94 26.90 -20.82
CA PRO A 524 -16.71 28.32 -20.61
C PRO A 524 -15.46 28.57 -19.78
N SER A 525 -14.78 29.70 -20.03
CA SER A 525 -13.59 30.10 -19.28
C SER A 525 -13.88 30.58 -17.86
N SER A 526 -15.15 30.88 -17.61
CA SER A 526 -15.66 31.30 -16.31
C SER A 526 -15.68 30.15 -15.30
N PHE A 527 -15.55 28.88 -15.73
CA PHE A 527 -15.57 27.75 -14.80
C PHE A 527 -14.21 27.52 -14.15
N SER A 528 -14.19 27.37 -12.83
CA SER A 528 -12.99 27.07 -12.06
C SER A 528 -13.27 26.14 -10.87
N PHE A 529 -12.21 25.62 -10.26
CA PHE A 529 -12.23 24.99 -8.96
C PHE A 529 -11.52 25.90 -7.97
N VAL A 530 -12.17 26.21 -6.86
CA VAL A 530 -11.67 27.13 -5.85
C VAL A 530 -11.56 26.44 -4.51
N ARG A 531 -10.62 26.95 -3.71
CA ARG A 531 -10.64 26.81 -2.26
C ARG A 531 -10.66 28.18 -1.61
N THR A 532 -11.30 28.30 -0.45
CA THR A 532 -11.40 29.58 0.25
C THR A 532 -10.13 29.83 1.07
N PRO A 533 -9.39 30.92 0.82
CA PRO A 533 -8.19 31.23 1.60
C PRO A 533 -8.52 31.38 3.10
N GLY A 534 -7.73 30.74 3.96
CA GLY A 534 -7.94 30.78 5.41
C GLY A 534 -8.95 29.77 5.97
N ALA A 535 -9.63 29.01 5.12
CA ALA A 535 -10.32 27.80 5.55
C ALA A 535 -9.29 26.74 6.01
N GLN A 536 -9.74 25.78 6.83
CA GLN A 536 -8.90 24.66 7.22
C GLN A 536 -8.61 23.80 5.98
N ASP A 537 -7.35 23.73 5.58
CA ASP A 537 -6.89 22.84 4.51
C ASP A 537 -6.71 21.42 5.06
N THR A 538 -7.43 20.45 4.49
CA THR A 538 -7.36 19.03 4.88
C THR A 538 -6.48 18.22 3.93
N ASN A 539 -5.81 18.89 2.98
CA ASN A 539 -5.07 18.28 1.88
C ASN A 539 -5.92 17.26 1.12
N SER A 540 -7.20 17.54 0.87
CA SER A 540 -8.10 16.56 0.26
C SER A 540 -9.10 17.19 -0.71
N ALA A 541 -9.83 16.34 -1.44
CA ALA A 541 -10.83 16.80 -2.39
C ALA A 541 -11.95 17.65 -1.77
N SER A 542 -12.20 17.54 -0.45
CA SER A 542 -13.24 18.34 0.22
C SER A 542 -12.89 19.82 0.37
N ASP A 543 -11.62 20.19 0.21
CA ASP A 543 -11.18 21.59 0.29
C ASP A 543 -11.55 22.38 -0.98
N TRP A 544 -11.95 21.67 -2.04
CA TRP A 544 -12.19 22.22 -3.36
C TRP A 544 -13.67 22.17 -3.73
N SER A 545 -14.13 23.23 -4.40
CA SER A 545 -15.48 23.30 -4.94
C SER A 545 -15.49 24.00 -6.29
N SER A 546 -16.36 23.58 -7.21
CA SER A 546 -16.50 24.22 -8.50
C SER A 546 -17.18 25.58 -8.40
N ARG A 547 -16.83 26.51 -9.29
CA ARG A 547 -17.48 27.81 -9.47
C ARG A 547 -17.86 28.03 -10.93
N PRO A 548 -19.07 28.56 -11.21
CA PRO A 548 -19.47 28.92 -12.57
C PRO A 548 -18.84 30.23 -13.06
N PHE A 549 -18.32 31.06 -12.15
CA PHE A 549 -17.61 32.31 -12.43
C PHE A 549 -16.26 32.29 -11.71
N SER A 550 -15.19 32.59 -12.46
CA SER A 550 -13.82 32.53 -12.00
C SER A 550 -13.32 33.90 -11.59
N THR A 551 -12.45 33.95 -10.58
CA THR A 551 -12.03 35.18 -9.90
C THR A 551 -10.53 35.43 -9.99
N PRO A 552 -9.93 35.40 -11.20
CA PRO A 552 -8.49 35.44 -11.35
C PRO A 552 -7.88 36.74 -10.79
N GLY A 553 -6.81 36.61 -10.01
CA GLY A 553 -6.08 37.73 -9.46
C GLY A 553 -6.74 38.40 -8.26
N GLY A 554 -7.80 37.78 -7.70
CA GLY A 554 -8.59 38.34 -6.61
C GLY A 554 -9.18 37.27 -5.68
N PRO A 555 -9.93 37.67 -4.64
CA PRO A 555 -10.57 36.72 -3.73
C PRO A 555 -11.63 35.85 -4.41
N ASN A 556 -11.69 34.56 -4.03
CA ASN A 556 -12.74 33.61 -4.42
C ASN A 556 -14.08 33.89 -3.70
N ASP A 557 -14.71 35.02 -4.01
CA ASP A 557 -15.88 35.57 -3.32
C ASP A 557 -17.24 35.23 -3.97
N VAL A 558 -17.23 34.59 -5.15
CA VAL A 558 -18.46 34.11 -5.80
C VAL A 558 -18.95 32.79 -5.17
N PRO A 559 -20.24 32.66 -4.82
CA PRO A 559 -20.82 31.41 -4.32
C PRO A 559 -20.85 30.26 -5.34
N ALA A 560 -20.85 29.01 -4.86
CA ALA A 560 -20.89 27.81 -5.70
C ALA A 560 -22.10 27.72 -6.64
N GLY A 561 -23.25 28.25 -6.19
CA GLY A 561 -24.52 28.23 -6.91
C GLY A 561 -24.92 29.58 -7.49
N ALA A 562 -23.95 30.47 -7.75
CA ALA A 562 -24.22 31.74 -8.39
C ALA A 562 -24.84 31.54 -9.79
N VAL A 563 -25.73 32.43 -10.15
CA VAL A 563 -26.43 32.50 -11.44
C VAL A 563 -26.24 33.89 -12.04
N ASP A 564 -26.56 34.01 -13.33
CA ASP A 564 -26.56 35.24 -14.12
C ASP A 564 -27.91 35.24 -14.86
N GLU A 565 -28.92 35.90 -14.30
CA GLU A 565 -30.31 35.84 -14.78
C GLU A 565 -30.55 36.72 -16.02
N ASP A 566 -29.84 37.84 -16.17
CA ASP A 566 -29.97 38.75 -17.32
C ASP A 566 -28.95 38.48 -18.45
N SER A 567 -28.05 37.51 -18.26
CA SER A 567 -27.13 36.98 -19.25
C SER A 567 -26.11 38.01 -19.72
N ASP A 568 -25.54 38.76 -18.78
CA ASP A 568 -24.51 39.76 -19.06
C ASP A 568 -23.08 39.32 -18.69
N GLY A 569 -22.94 38.18 -18.00
CA GLY A 569 -21.68 37.58 -17.59
C GLY A 569 -21.24 37.92 -16.17
N ILE A 570 -22.07 38.65 -15.43
CA ILE A 570 -21.84 39.01 -14.03
C ILE A 570 -22.74 38.13 -13.16
N PRO A 571 -22.23 37.50 -12.10
CA PRO A 571 -23.10 36.75 -11.20
C PRO A 571 -24.01 37.70 -10.41
N ASP A 572 -25.30 37.40 -10.30
CA ASP A 572 -26.30 38.16 -9.52
C ASP A 572 -25.82 38.47 -8.09
N SER A 573 -25.02 37.56 -7.50
CA SER A 573 -24.43 37.73 -6.17
C SER A 573 -23.45 38.90 -6.05
N ALA A 574 -22.89 39.39 -7.16
CA ALA A 574 -22.02 40.56 -7.25
C ALA A 574 -22.78 41.86 -7.56
N GLU A 575 -24.05 41.76 -7.98
CA GLU A 575 -24.91 42.87 -8.39
C GLU A 575 -25.85 43.34 -7.27
N VAL A 576 -25.53 42.97 -6.03
CA VAL A 576 -26.27 43.36 -4.83
C VAL A 576 -25.36 44.13 -3.88
N ALA A 577 -25.95 44.95 -3.01
CA ALA A 577 -25.18 45.71 -2.04
C ALA A 577 -24.33 44.79 -1.14
N GLY A 578 -23.02 45.00 -1.14
CA GLY A 578 -22.05 44.18 -0.41
C GLY A 578 -21.55 42.94 -1.16
N GLY A 579 -22.14 42.62 -2.31
CA GLY A 579 -21.65 41.62 -3.26
C GLY A 579 -20.28 41.99 -3.82
N ARG A 580 -19.53 40.98 -4.25
CA ARG A 580 -18.19 41.13 -4.81
C ARG A 580 -17.96 40.17 -5.96
N PHE A 581 -17.13 40.56 -6.92
CA PHE A 581 -16.61 39.69 -7.95
C PHE A 581 -15.09 39.91 -8.08
N ALA A 582 -14.29 38.94 -7.65
CA ALA A 582 -12.83 39.06 -7.55
C ALA A 582 -12.40 40.29 -6.71
N GLY A 583 -13.19 40.64 -5.69
CA GLY A 583 -13.01 41.82 -4.83
C GLY A 583 -13.65 43.11 -5.34
N LEU A 584 -14.12 43.17 -6.59
CA LEU A 584 -14.72 44.36 -7.19
C LEU A 584 -16.13 44.64 -6.65
N ASP A 585 -16.45 45.91 -6.42
CA ASP A 585 -17.79 46.38 -6.01
C ASP A 585 -18.62 46.80 -7.23
N LEU A 586 -19.04 45.82 -8.05
CA LEU A 586 -19.78 46.12 -9.28
C LEU A 586 -21.12 46.82 -8.99
N TYR A 587 -21.74 46.51 -7.85
CA TYR A 587 -22.93 47.23 -7.38
C TYR A 587 -22.68 48.72 -7.17
N ALA A 588 -21.57 49.10 -6.52
CA ALA A 588 -21.20 50.51 -6.37
C ALA A 588 -20.88 51.18 -7.72
N MET A 589 -20.40 50.41 -8.70
CA MET A 589 -20.13 50.90 -10.06
C MET A 589 -21.39 51.07 -10.90
N GLY A 590 -22.48 50.38 -10.56
CA GLY A 590 -23.80 50.57 -11.20
C GLY A 590 -24.54 49.28 -11.56
N ALA A 591 -23.94 48.10 -11.39
CA ALA A 591 -24.53 46.83 -11.77
C ALA A 591 -25.75 46.45 -10.93
N ARG A 592 -26.77 45.82 -11.51
CA ARG A 592 -28.02 45.49 -10.82
C ARG A 592 -28.61 44.19 -11.37
N THR A 593 -29.06 43.32 -10.48
CA THR A 593 -29.85 42.14 -10.88
C THR A 593 -31.00 42.50 -11.85
N ALA A 594 -31.12 41.74 -12.94
CA ALA A 594 -32.10 41.94 -14.02
C ALA A 594 -31.85 43.19 -14.89
N GLN A 595 -30.62 43.69 -14.90
CA GLN A 595 -30.14 44.77 -15.75
C GLN A 595 -28.90 44.27 -16.49
N ARG A 596 -29.02 44.13 -17.81
CA ARG A 596 -27.85 43.79 -18.64
C ARG A 596 -26.81 44.91 -18.57
N ASP A 597 -25.61 44.57 -18.13
CA ASP A 597 -24.50 45.49 -17.96
C ASP A 597 -23.33 45.20 -18.91
N ILE A 598 -22.64 46.25 -19.33
CA ILE A 598 -21.37 46.17 -20.06
C ILE A 598 -20.39 47.11 -19.36
N PHE A 599 -19.28 46.57 -18.87
CA PHE A 599 -18.20 47.36 -18.30
C PHE A 599 -17.10 47.57 -19.33
N ILE A 600 -16.59 48.81 -19.44
CA ILE A 600 -15.48 49.14 -20.35
C ILE A 600 -14.47 50.02 -19.62
N GLU A 601 -13.24 49.56 -19.52
CA GLU A 601 -12.07 50.33 -19.10
C GLU A 601 -11.50 51.01 -20.35
N VAL A 602 -11.47 52.34 -20.36
CA VAL A 602 -11.05 53.19 -21.47
C VAL A 602 -9.78 53.89 -21.09
N ASP A 603 -8.70 53.49 -21.75
CA ASP A 603 -7.40 54.12 -21.64
C ASP A 603 -7.06 54.86 -22.92
N HIS A 604 -6.11 55.79 -22.85
CA HIS A 604 -5.66 56.53 -24.01
C HIS A 604 -4.17 56.81 -23.97
N MET A 605 -3.56 56.89 -25.15
CA MET A 605 -2.17 57.34 -25.22
C MET A 605 -2.02 58.78 -24.73
N GLN A 606 -0.90 59.07 -24.10
CA GLN A 606 -0.49 60.43 -23.73
C GLN A 606 -0.46 61.32 -24.98
N SER A 607 -1.38 62.29 -25.04
CA SER A 607 -1.53 63.18 -26.18
C SER A 607 -2.35 64.40 -25.79
N THR A 608 -2.23 65.47 -26.58
CA THR A 608 -3.16 66.61 -26.56
C THR A 608 -4.10 66.60 -27.77
N ASP A 609 -3.93 65.64 -28.68
CA ASP A 609 -4.76 65.51 -29.88
C ASP A 609 -6.15 64.96 -29.51
N PRO A 610 -7.24 65.68 -29.85
CA PRO A 610 -8.60 65.29 -29.51
C PRO A 610 -9.07 63.98 -30.16
N LEU A 611 -8.35 63.43 -31.15
CA LEU A 611 -8.64 62.12 -31.76
C LEU A 611 -8.12 60.95 -30.92
N ILE A 612 -7.04 61.16 -30.16
CA ILE A 612 -6.48 60.19 -29.22
C ILE A 612 -7.12 60.36 -27.84
N VAL A 613 -7.52 61.58 -27.51
CA VAL A 613 -8.03 61.93 -26.20
C VAL A 613 -9.56 61.75 -26.17
N PRO A 614 -10.12 60.86 -25.31
CA PRO A 614 -11.55 60.58 -25.28
C PRO A 614 -12.38 61.83 -24.94
N GLN A 615 -13.40 62.10 -25.76
CA GLN A 615 -14.37 63.17 -25.54
C GLN A 615 -15.57 62.65 -24.76
N LYS A 616 -16.02 63.39 -23.74
CA LYS A 616 -17.12 62.94 -22.87
C LYS A 616 -18.42 62.75 -23.67
N GLU A 617 -18.68 63.64 -24.62
CA GLU A 617 -19.87 63.61 -25.46
C GLU A 617 -19.91 62.38 -26.38
N ALA A 618 -18.74 61.85 -26.77
CA ALA A 618 -18.66 60.63 -27.57
C ALA A 618 -19.07 59.41 -26.74
N LEU A 619 -18.58 59.35 -25.49
CA LEU A 619 -18.92 58.33 -24.52
C LEU A 619 -20.40 58.39 -24.13
N ASP A 620 -20.94 59.59 -23.88
CA ASP A 620 -22.35 59.81 -23.57
C ASP A 620 -23.27 59.28 -24.70
N LYS A 621 -22.86 59.44 -25.98
CA LYS A 621 -23.59 58.92 -27.14
C LYS A 621 -23.63 57.39 -27.14
N LEU A 622 -22.50 56.72 -26.85
CA LEU A 622 -22.44 55.26 -26.74
C LEU A 622 -23.40 54.76 -25.65
N VAL A 623 -23.29 55.31 -24.44
CA VAL A 623 -24.13 54.94 -23.29
C VAL A 623 -25.62 55.13 -23.63
N ALA A 624 -25.99 56.26 -24.23
CA ALA A 624 -27.37 56.55 -24.59
C ALA A 624 -27.95 55.57 -25.62
N VAL A 625 -27.15 55.09 -26.58
CA VAL A 625 -27.62 54.15 -27.62
C VAL A 625 -27.95 52.79 -27.01
N PHE A 626 -27.08 52.25 -26.17
CA PHE A 626 -27.31 50.98 -25.46
C PHE A 626 -28.44 51.10 -24.42
N ALA A 627 -28.53 52.22 -23.69
CA ALA A 627 -29.59 52.44 -22.71
C ALA A 627 -31.00 52.39 -23.33
N ARG A 628 -31.17 52.89 -24.57
CA ARG A 628 -32.43 52.76 -25.33
C ARG A 628 -32.82 51.31 -25.64
N ARG A 629 -31.86 50.39 -25.55
CA ARG A 629 -32.03 48.94 -25.77
C ARG A 629 -32.06 48.15 -24.46
N GLY A 630 -32.12 48.83 -23.32
CA GLY A 630 -32.16 48.18 -22.01
C GLY A 630 -30.87 47.45 -21.67
N ILE A 631 -29.73 48.02 -22.06
CA ILE A 631 -28.38 47.59 -21.68
C ILE A 631 -27.68 48.81 -21.09
N GLN A 632 -27.14 48.72 -19.87
CA GLN A 632 -26.37 49.81 -19.29
C GLN A 632 -24.88 49.62 -19.61
N VAL A 633 -24.24 50.71 -20.02
CA VAL A 633 -22.80 50.72 -20.28
C VAL A 633 -22.12 51.53 -19.17
N HIS A 634 -21.26 50.86 -18.42
CA HIS A 634 -20.47 51.42 -17.33
C HIS A 634 -19.05 51.66 -17.83
N LEU A 635 -18.71 52.93 -18.01
CA LEU A 635 -17.39 53.33 -18.50
C LEU A 635 -16.49 53.72 -17.34
N ASP A 636 -15.23 53.30 -17.39
CA ASP A 636 -14.17 53.81 -16.55
C ASP A 636 -13.10 54.45 -17.43
N VAL A 637 -12.88 55.75 -17.26
CA VAL A 637 -11.83 56.55 -17.90
C VAL A 637 -10.93 57.16 -16.81
N GLY A 638 -10.93 56.54 -15.63
CA GLY A 638 -10.11 56.88 -14.48
C GLY A 638 -10.23 58.34 -14.08
N THR A 639 -9.08 58.96 -13.79
CA THR A 639 -9.05 60.32 -13.28
C THR A 639 -9.37 61.41 -14.30
N ARG A 640 -9.76 61.07 -15.54
CA ARG A 640 -9.90 62.02 -16.66
C ARG A 640 -11.02 63.04 -16.44
N PHE A 641 -12.21 62.59 -16.04
CA PHE A 641 -13.39 63.46 -15.87
C PHE A 641 -13.76 63.67 -14.39
N SER A 642 -13.22 62.84 -13.50
CA SER A 642 -13.36 62.97 -12.05
C SER A 642 -12.11 62.47 -11.35
N ALA A 643 -11.57 63.24 -10.39
CA ALA A 643 -10.39 62.84 -9.61
C ALA A 643 -10.68 61.73 -8.57
N SER A 644 -11.95 61.49 -8.27
CA SER A 644 -12.41 60.46 -7.34
C SER A 644 -13.47 59.58 -8.00
N PHE A 645 -13.68 58.39 -7.44
CA PHE A 645 -14.76 57.48 -7.83
C PHE A 645 -16.09 58.24 -7.96
N ASP A 646 -16.64 58.24 -9.18
CA ASP A 646 -17.87 58.94 -9.57
C ASP A 646 -18.37 58.29 -10.87
N PRO A 647 -19.22 57.25 -10.79
CA PRO A 647 -19.74 56.54 -11.96
C PRO A 647 -20.44 57.44 -12.97
N ALA A 648 -21.08 58.54 -12.53
CA ALA A 648 -21.72 59.51 -13.41
C ALA A 648 -20.73 60.34 -14.24
N LYS A 649 -19.44 60.30 -13.89
CA LYS A 649 -18.33 60.91 -14.62
C LYS A 649 -17.30 59.87 -15.06
N TYR A 650 -17.72 58.63 -15.22
CA TYR A 650 -16.89 57.56 -15.76
C TYR A 650 -15.57 57.37 -15.00
N ASN A 651 -15.63 57.40 -13.66
CA ASN A 651 -14.53 56.95 -12.81
C ASN A 651 -15.06 55.83 -11.91
N LEU A 652 -14.69 54.59 -12.25
CA LEU A 652 -15.07 53.37 -11.52
C LEU A 652 -13.90 52.82 -10.68
N GLY A 653 -12.85 53.61 -10.50
CA GLY A 653 -11.72 53.29 -9.63
C GLY A 653 -10.45 52.87 -10.35
N GLN A 654 -10.38 52.87 -11.69
CA GLN A 654 -9.08 52.85 -12.37
C GLN A 654 -8.31 54.13 -12.05
N GLY A 655 -6.99 54.03 -12.01
CA GLY A 655 -6.11 55.16 -11.70
C GLY A 655 -6.02 56.16 -12.86
N SER A 656 -4.79 56.44 -13.27
CA SER A 656 -4.54 57.26 -14.47
C SER A 656 -4.85 56.43 -15.73
N PRO A 657 -5.70 56.93 -16.65
CA PRO A 657 -6.00 56.24 -17.92
C PRO A 657 -4.93 56.48 -19.00
N GLU A 658 -3.86 57.22 -18.67
CA GLU A 658 -2.83 57.59 -19.63
C GLU A 658 -1.79 56.47 -19.83
N LEU A 659 -1.67 56.03 -21.07
CA LEU A 659 -0.68 55.07 -21.54
C LEU A 659 0.50 55.75 -22.25
N PRO A 660 1.70 55.17 -22.26
CA PRO A 660 2.82 55.70 -23.05
C PRO A 660 2.46 55.87 -24.53
N PHE A 661 2.81 57.01 -25.10
CA PHE A 661 2.57 57.27 -26.52
C PHE A 661 3.43 56.35 -27.41
N ALA A 662 2.82 55.75 -28.42
CA ALA A 662 3.51 55.10 -29.53
C ALA A 662 3.00 55.65 -30.87
N THR A 663 3.89 55.76 -31.86
CA THR A 663 3.56 56.27 -33.20
C THR A 663 2.62 55.35 -33.98
N SER A 664 2.57 54.07 -33.61
CA SER A 664 1.59 53.11 -34.13
C SER A 664 1.21 52.06 -33.08
N ILE A 665 0.00 51.51 -33.16
CA ILE A 665 -0.55 50.50 -32.25
C ILE A 665 -1.47 49.52 -32.99
N ASN A 666 -1.44 48.25 -32.60
CA ASN A 666 -2.38 47.23 -33.07
C ASN A 666 -2.76 46.29 -31.89
N LEU A 667 -3.62 45.28 -32.08
CA LEU A 667 -3.95 44.31 -31.03
C LEU A 667 -2.69 43.59 -30.55
N THR A 668 -1.91 43.05 -31.50
CA THR A 668 -0.61 42.44 -31.26
C THR A 668 0.54 43.34 -31.71
N ARG A 669 1.71 43.15 -31.10
CA ARG A 669 2.91 43.94 -31.44
C ARG A 669 3.49 43.54 -32.80
N ASN A 670 3.32 44.39 -33.81
CA ASN A 670 3.92 44.19 -35.14
C ASN A 670 5.25 44.94 -35.27
N ASN A 671 6.36 44.20 -35.16
CA ASN A 671 7.73 44.73 -35.15
C ASN A 671 7.98 45.73 -34.00
N LYS A 672 9.25 45.94 -33.61
CA LYS A 672 9.62 46.63 -32.35
C LYS A 672 9.17 48.10 -32.24
N GLU A 673 8.61 48.68 -33.30
CA GLU A 673 8.20 50.09 -33.36
C GLU A 673 6.72 50.32 -32.97
N ALA A 674 5.87 49.29 -32.98
CA ALA A 674 4.46 49.40 -32.60
C ALA A 674 4.22 49.04 -31.12
N ALA A 675 3.21 49.65 -30.51
CA ALA A 675 2.60 49.16 -29.27
C ALA A 675 1.56 48.06 -29.57
N GLY A 676 1.30 47.18 -28.59
CA GLY A 676 0.25 46.17 -28.66
C GLY A 676 -0.80 46.39 -27.57
N VAL A 677 -2.09 46.27 -27.90
CA VAL A 677 -3.19 46.36 -26.90
C VAL A 677 -3.00 45.30 -25.81
N TYR A 678 -2.67 44.06 -26.17
CA TYR A 678 -2.47 42.98 -25.21
C TYR A 678 -1.28 43.21 -24.25
N GLU A 679 -0.19 43.82 -24.75
CA GLU A 679 0.97 44.21 -23.94
C GLU A 679 0.59 45.32 -22.95
N LEU A 680 -0.18 46.30 -23.41
CA LEU A 680 -0.62 47.42 -22.57
C LEU A 680 -1.64 46.97 -21.53
N LYS A 681 -2.62 46.13 -21.90
CA LYS A 681 -3.56 45.51 -20.96
C LYS A 681 -2.83 44.70 -19.90
N ALA A 682 -1.84 43.88 -20.31
CA ALA A 682 -1.00 43.14 -19.39
C ALA A 682 -0.33 44.05 -18.35
N ALA A 683 0.19 45.20 -18.77
CA ALA A 683 0.94 46.12 -17.91
C ALA A 683 0.07 47.08 -17.06
N HIS A 684 -1.13 47.43 -17.52
CA HIS A 684 -1.89 48.56 -16.98
C HIS A 684 -3.27 48.19 -16.41
N MET A 685 -3.90 47.11 -16.88
CA MET A 685 -5.21 46.69 -16.40
C MET A 685 -5.07 45.70 -15.23
N ASP A 686 -5.73 46.02 -14.10
CA ASP A 686 -5.81 45.13 -12.95
C ASP A 686 -6.43 43.79 -13.37
N PHE A 687 -5.79 42.71 -12.96
CA PHE A 687 -6.16 41.36 -13.34
C PHE A 687 -7.60 41.02 -12.93
N ALA A 688 -8.05 41.48 -11.76
CA ALA A 688 -9.40 41.23 -11.25
C ALA A 688 -10.51 41.80 -12.16
N ARG A 689 -10.19 42.78 -13.02
CA ARG A 689 -11.15 43.43 -13.93
C ARG A 689 -11.36 42.67 -15.22
N ARG A 690 -10.44 41.77 -15.60
CA ARG A 690 -10.43 41.13 -16.93
C ARG A 690 -11.58 40.17 -17.17
N SER A 691 -12.22 39.68 -16.11
CA SER A 691 -13.42 38.83 -16.22
C SER A 691 -14.70 39.61 -16.57
N VAL A 692 -14.70 40.94 -16.41
CA VAL A 692 -15.92 41.78 -16.48
C VAL A 692 -15.77 42.93 -17.48
N PHE A 693 -14.60 43.55 -17.55
CA PHE A 693 -14.38 44.74 -18.35
C PHE A 693 -13.89 44.38 -19.76
N HIS A 694 -14.50 45.02 -20.75
CA HIS A 694 -13.86 45.26 -22.04
C HIS A 694 -12.75 46.31 -21.88
N TYR A 695 -11.68 46.19 -22.64
CA TYR A 695 -10.55 47.10 -22.61
C TYR A 695 -10.44 47.86 -23.92
N CYS A 696 -10.68 49.16 -23.85
CA CYS A 696 -10.67 50.06 -24.99
C CYS A 696 -9.48 50.99 -24.91
N ILE A 697 -8.64 51.01 -25.94
CA ILE A 697 -7.58 52.00 -26.08
C ILE A 697 -7.93 53.02 -27.15
N PHE A 698 -7.85 54.30 -26.82
CA PHE A 698 -7.75 55.37 -27.80
C PHE A 698 -6.27 55.60 -28.13
N GLY A 699 -5.86 55.12 -29.30
CA GLY A 699 -4.49 55.08 -29.75
C GLY A 699 -4.23 56.00 -30.94
N SER A 700 -2.98 56.00 -31.41
CA SER A 700 -2.55 56.76 -32.59
C SER A 700 -3.12 56.15 -33.88
N THR A 701 -2.34 55.34 -34.60
CA THR A 701 -2.71 54.73 -35.89
C THR A 701 -2.20 53.31 -35.98
N GLN A 702 -2.81 52.48 -36.82
CA GLN A 702 -2.45 51.07 -36.96
C GLN A 702 -1.25 50.84 -37.87
N ASN A 703 -1.00 51.76 -38.81
CA ASN A 703 0.09 51.61 -39.77
C ASN A 703 1.42 52.12 -39.20
N VAL A 704 2.48 51.32 -39.39
CA VAL A 704 3.84 51.65 -38.96
C VAL A 704 4.30 53.00 -39.52
N GLY A 705 5.05 53.77 -38.72
CA GLY A 705 5.55 55.08 -39.12
C GLY A 705 4.53 56.21 -39.03
N GLY A 706 3.36 55.98 -38.44
CA GLY A 706 2.35 57.02 -38.22
C GLY A 706 1.47 57.33 -39.43
N ALA A 707 1.48 56.48 -40.45
CA ALA A 707 0.60 56.63 -41.61
C ALA A 707 -0.87 56.37 -41.21
N ALA A 708 -1.83 56.98 -41.92
CA ALA A 708 -3.25 56.72 -41.66
C ALA A 708 -3.59 55.26 -41.96
N GLY A 709 -4.36 54.62 -41.07
CA GLY A 709 -4.83 53.24 -41.20
C GLY A 709 -6.35 53.14 -41.00
N GLN A 710 -6.80 51.97 -40.56
CA GLN A 710 -8.19 51.74 -40.19
C GLN A 710 -8.61 52.61 -38.99
N SER A 711 -9.91 52.91 -38.89
CA SER A 711 -10.56 53.68 -37.83
C SER A 711 -10.42 53.01 -36.46
N GLY A 712 -10.49 51.68 -36.43
CA GLY A 712 -10.33 50.86 -35.25
C GLY A 712 -10.03 49.39 -35.61
N ILE A 713 -9.88 48.57 -34.57
CA ILE A 713 -9.78 47.11 -34.66
C ILE A 713 -10.14 46.48 -33.31
N ALA A 714 -10.83 45.34 -33.32
CA ALA A 714 -11.19 44.59 -32.12
C ALA A 714 -11.04 43.08 -32.29
N GLU A 715 -11.06 42.38 -31.17
CA GLU A 715 -11.23 40.94 -31.17
C GLU A 715 -12.62 40.53 -31.68
N SER A 716 -12.71 39.36 -32.30
CA SER A 716 -14.01 38.76 -32.60
C SER A 716 -14.51 37.98 -31.39
N ARG A 717 -15.65 38.38 -30.81
CA ARG A 717 -16.25 37.78 -29.61
C ARG A 717 -15.37 37.87 -28.35
N GLY A 718 -14.44 38.82 -28.29
CA GLY A 718 -13.48 39.01 -27.20
C GLY A 718 -13.81 40.19 -26.30
N ASN A 719 -12.79 40.77 -25.66
CA ASN A 719 -12.96 41.94 -24.79
C ASN A 719 -11.99 43.09 -25.09
N ASP A 720 -11.13 42.99 -26.09
CA ASP A 720 -10.18 44.04 -26.45
C ASP A 720 -10.59 44.80 -27.71
N LEU A 721 -10.45 46.13 -27.68
CA LEU A 721 -10.73 47.00 -28.81
C LEU A 721 -9.83 48.24 -28.86
N LEU A 722 -9.58 48.73 -30.06
CA LEU A 722 -8.74 49.90 -30.35
C LEU A 722 -9.50 50.90 -31.21
N VAL A 723 -9.54 52.16 -30.76
CA VAL A 723 -9.96 53.33 -31.55
C VAL A 723 -8.70 54.05 -32.02
N SER A 724 -8.49 54.20 -33.33
CA SER A 724 -7.24 54.70 -33.93
C SER A 724 -7.48 55.78 -34.99
N LEU A 725 -8.09 56.88 -34.57
CA LEU A 725 -8.53 57.96 -35.48
C LEU A 725 -7.46 59.01 -35.80
N PHE A 726 -6.28 58.97 -35.17
CA PHE A 726 -5.24 60.01 -35.31
C PHE A 726 -4.83 60.26 -36.77
N GLY A 727 -4.76 59.19 -37.57
CA GLY A 727 -4.38 59.27 -38.99
C GLY A 727 -5.32 60.12 -39.87
N PHE A 728 -6.54 60.39 -39.40
CA PHE A 728 -7.56 61.15 -40.14
C PHE A 728 -7.30 62.67 -40.11
N LYS A 729 -6.43 63.14 -39.19
CA LYS A 729 -5.98 64.55 -39.11
C LYS A 729 -7.14 65.57 -39.12
N LEU A 730 -8.18 65.29 -38.34
CA LEU A 730 -9.35 66.17 -38.24
C LEU A 730 -9.02 67.46 -37.46
N SER A 731 -9.58 68.58 -37.92
CA SER A 731 -9.41 69.90 -37.29
C SER A 731 -10.43 70.12 -36.15
N THR A 732 -10.14 71.04 -35.23
CA THR A 732 -11.08 71.52 -34.20
C THR A 732 -11.59 72.94 -34.44
N ASP A 733 -11.28 73.52 -35.62
CA ASP A 733 -11.45 74.96 -35.90
C ASP A 733 -12.93 75.39 -36.02
N SER A 734 -13.86 74.45 -36.22
CA SER A 734 -15.29 74.74 -36.33
C SER A 734 -16.14 73.78 -35.50
N VAL A 735 -17.37 74.20 -35.18
CA VAL A 735 -18.35 73.33 -34.51
C VAL A 735 -18.58 72.05 -35.31
N ALA A 736 -18.70 72.16 -36.63
CA ALA A 736 -18.90 71.01 -37.51
C ALA A 736 -17.76 69.99 -37.43
N ARG A 737 -16.51 70.46 -37.38
CA ARG A 737 -15.35 69.55 -37.27
C ARG A 737 -15.19 68.97 -35.87
N ARG A 738 -15.54 69.72 -34.82
CA ARG A 738 -15.61 69.17 -33.45
C ARG A 738 -16.69 68.08 -33.33
N ASN A 739 -17.86 68.29 -33.94
CA ASN A 739 -18.89 67.25 -34.04
C ASN A 739 -18.37 66.02 -34.75
N GLN A 740 -17.61 66.20 -35.84
CA GLN A 740 -16.99 65.09 -36.57
C GLN A 740 -16.11 64.23 -35.66
N ILE A 741 -15.25 64.85 -34.85
CA ILE A 741 -14.38 64.13 -33.91
C ILE A 741 -15.22 63.34 -32.90
N ILE A 742 -16.20 63.99 -32.28
CA ILE A 742 -17.09 63.37 -31.27
C ILE A 742 -17.86 62.18 -31.87
N ASN A 743 -18.47 62.38 -33.04
CA ASN A 743 -19.28 61.36 -33.69
C ASN A 743 -18.44 60.19 -34.20
N HIS A 744 -17.24 60.45 -34.76
CA HIS A 744 -16.33 59.40 -35.18
C HIS A 744 -15.82 58.58 -33.99
N GLN A 745 -15.46 59.21 -32.86
CA GLN A 745 -15.06 58.48 -31.65
C GLN A 745 -16.19 57.56 -31.17
N ALA A 746 -17.42 58.08 -31.09
CA ALA A 746 -18.57 57.32 -30.60
C ALA A 746 -18.91 56.13 -31.50
N VAL A 747 -18.95 56.35 -32.83
CA VAL A 747 -19.39 55.33 -33.79
C VAL A 747 -18.34 54.25 -33.99
N VAL A 748 -17.05 54.60 -34.01
CA VAL A 748 -15.97 53.61 -34.11
C VAL A 748 -15.90 52.80 -32.83
N MET A 749 -15.96 53.42 -31.65
CA MET A 749 -16.01 52.66 -30.40
C MET A 749 -17.20 51.69 -30.37
N MET A 750 -18.38 52.10 -30.85
CA MET A 750 -19.55 51.21 -30.95
C MET A 750 -19.35 50.08 -31.97
N HIS A 751 -18.75 50.37 -33.13
CA HIS A 751 -18.44 49.36 -34.16
C HIS A 751 -17.49 48.29 -33.61
N GLU A 752 -16.38 48.73 -33.01
CA GLU A 752 -15.37 47.82 -32.45
C GLU A 752 -15.92 47.04 -31.25
N LEU A 753 -16.76 47.66 -30.41
CA LEU A 753 -17.49 46.94 -29.37
C LEU A 753 -18.44 45.91 -29.98
N GLY A 754 -19.09 46.19 -31.11
CA GLY A 754 -19.93 45.26 -31.82
C GLY A 754 -19.21 43.96 -32.20
N HIS A 755 -17.93 44.03 -32.60
CA HIS A 755 -17.10 42.86 -32.83
C HIS A 755 -16.87 42.02 -31.57
N ASN A 756 -16.58 42.68 -30.45
CA ASN A 756 -16.47 42.03 -29.14
C ASN A 756 -17.79 41.37 -28.71
N LEU A 757 -18.93 41.97 -29.06
CA LEU A 757 -20.27 41.42 -28.82
C LEU A 757 -20.73 40.40 -29.88
N GLY A 758 -19.84 40.03 -30.80
CA GLY A 758 -20.01 38.91 -31.72
C GLY A 758 -20.63 39.24 -33.08
N LEU A 759 -20.75 40.53 -33.41
CA LEU A 759 -21.18 41.00 -34.73
C LEU A 759 -20.02 41.01 -35.73
N ARG A 760 -20.38 40.84 -37.00
CA ARG A 760 -19.52 41.00 -38.17
C ARG A 760 -20.05 42.16 -39.02
N HIS A 761 -19.30 42.55 -40.05
CA HIS A 761 -19.66 43.74 -40.83
C HIS A 761 -21.02 43.66 -41.55
N GLY A 762 -21.53 42.45 -41.81
CA GLY A 762 -22.87 42.21 -42.34
C GLY A 762 -23.84 41.62 -41.30
N GLY A 763 -23.54 41.71 -40.02
CA GLY A 763 -24.30 41.13 -38.90
C GLY A 763 -23.72 39.79 -38.49
N HIS A 764 -24.09 38.72 -39.19
CA HIS A 764 -23.54 37.37 -38.99
C HIS A 764 -22.63 36.90 -40.14
N VAL A 765 -22.37 37.77 -41.11
CA VAL A 765 -21.52 37.53 -42.29
C VAL A 765 -20.55 38.69 -42.48
N ASP A 766 -19.53 38.51 -43.31
CA ASP A 766 -18.51 39.54 -43.57
C ASP A 766 -18.86 40.46 -44.76
N THR A 767 -19.94 40.16 -45.50
CA THR A 767 -20.44 40.96 -46.62
C THR A 767 -20.80 42.38 -46.17
N ASN A 768 -20.21 43.36 -46.85
CA ASN A 768 -20.33 44.79 -46.58
C ASN A 768 -21.19 45.51 -47.62
N TYR A 769 -21.43 46.80 -47.37
CA TYR A 769 -22.11 47.73 -48.28
C TYR A 769 -23.55 47.36 -48.64
N LYS A 770 -24.22 46.61 -47.76
CA LYS A 770 -25.63 46.21 -47.90
C LYS A 770 -26.55 47.39 -47.55
N PRO A 771 -27.29 48.01 -48.49
CA PRO A 771 -28.06 49.21 -48.18
C PRO A 771 -29.21 48.98 -47.19
N ASN A 772 -29.78 47.76 -47.19
CA ASN A 772 -30.89 47.34 -46.31
C ASN A 772 -30.46 46.95 -44.88
N TYR A 773 -29.16 46.78 -44.62
CA TYR A 773 -28.61 46.47 -43.30
C TYR A 773 -28.12 47.77 -42.63
N LEU A 774 -29.03 48.46 -41.95
CA LEU A 774 -28.75 49.72 -41.24
C LEU A 774 -28.11 49.43 -39.88
N SER A 775 -26.78 49.34 -39.89
CA SER A 775 -25.98 49.09 -38.71
C SER A 775 -24.64 49.79 -38.87
N VAL A 776 -24.09 50.32 -37.78
CA VAL A 776 -22.72 50.86 -37.77
C VAL A 776 -21.68 49.78 -38.07
N MET A 777 -22.02 48.49 -37.95
CA MET A 777 -21.13 47.40 -38.36
C MET A 777 -20.89 47.37 -39.88
N ASN A 778 -21.81 47.92 -40.66
CA ASN A 778 -21.69 47.97 -42.11
C ASN A 778 -20.78 49.12 -42.53
N SER A 779 -19.74 48.85 -43.33
CA SER A 779 -18.82 49.90 -43.82
C SER A 779 -19.49 50.97 -44.69
N LEU A 780 -20.75 50.80 -45.11
CA LEU A 780 -21.54 51.88 -45.73
C LEU A 780 -21.96 52.98 -44.74
N TYR A 781 -22.08 52.61 -43.46
CA TYR A 781 -22.65 53.43 -42.39
C TYR A 781 -21.69 53.70 -41.23
N GLU A 782 -20.57 52.98 -41.15
CA GLU A 782 -19.63 53.05 -40.03
C GLU A 782 -19.22 54.48 -39.66
N ILE A 783 -18.56 55.23 -40.55
CA ILE A 783 -18.04 56.58 -40.23
C ILE A 783 -19.07 57.67 -40.54
N GLU A 784 -19.92 57.45 -41.53
CA GLU A 784 -20.93 58.41 -41.98
C GLU A 784 -22.23 58.36 -41.16
N GLY A 785 -22.43 57.33 -40.32
CA GLY A 785 -23.64 57.12 -39.53
C GLY A 785 -24.86 56.75 -40.36
N LEU A 786 -25.98 56.51 -39.67
CA LEU A 786 -27.24 56.11 -40.27
C LEU A 786 -27.99 57.32 -40.86
N GLY A 787 -28.39 57.19 -42.12
CA GLY A 787 -29.23 58.17 -42.82
C GLY A 787 -30.74 57.92 -42.61
N PRO A 788 -31.60 58.89 -42.97
CA PRO A 788 -33.04 58.69 -43.01
C PRO A 788 -33.45 57.59 -44.00
N ILE A 789 -34.46 56.79 -43.66
CA ILE A 789 -35.03 55.78 -44.58
C ILE A 789 -36.06 56.35 -45.55
N SER A 790 -36.56 57.56 -45.27
CA SER A 790 -37.65 58.19 -46.00
C SER A 790 -37.36 59.65 -46.33
N GLY A 791 -38.02 60.17 -47.37
CA GLY A 791 -37.85 61.55 -47.83
C GLY A 791 -36.72 61.69 -48.85
N SER A 792 -36.38 62.93 -49.19
CA SER A 792 -35.42 63.23 -50.26
C SER A 792 -33.97 62.82 -49.98
N SER A 793 -33.62 62.58 -48.72
CA SER A 793 -32.29 62.13 -48.29
C SER A 793 -32.22 60.60 -48.10
N ALA A 794 -33.28 59.86 -48.43
CA ALA A 794 -33.24 58.40 -48.39
C ALA A 794 -32.17 57.88 -49.37
N GLY A 795 -31.26 57.06 -48.87
CA GLY A 795 -30.15 56.52 -49.66
C GLY A 795 -28.93 57.43 -49.78
N ASP A 796 -28.87 58.56 -49.07
CA ASP A 796 -27.76 59.52 -49.14
C ASP A 796 -26.37 58.89 -48.91
N ARG A 797 -26.26 57.91 -47.99
CA ARG A 797 -25.01 57.16 -47.74
C ARG A 797 -24.58 56.32 -48.94
N TYR A 798 -25.53 55.67 -49.60
CA TYR A 798 -25.28 54.93 -50.83
C TYR A 798 -24.81 55.87 -51.94
N TYR A 799 -25.48 57.01 -52.08
CA TYR A 799 -25.13 58.02 -53.09
C TYR A 799 -23.77 58.66 -52.86
N LEU A 800 -23.46 59.02 -51.62
CA LEU A 800 -22.14 59.52 -51.26
C LEU A 800 -21.07 58.45 -51.52
N ARG A 801 -21.27 57.21 -51.06
CA ARG A 801 -20.27 56.14 -51.22
C ARG A 801 -19.84 55.96 -52.66
N TRP A 802 -20.78 56.06 -53.59
CA TRP A 802 -20.52 55.88 -55.01
C TRP A 802 -20.37 57.18 -55.80
N ARG A 803 -20.44 58.34 -55.13
CA ARG A 803 -20.34 59.69 -55.73
C ARG A 803 -21.32 59.87 -56.89
N ILE A 804 -22.58 59.55 -56.64
CA ILE A 804 -23.70 59.69 -57.58
C ILE A 804 -24.74 60.69 -57.07
N LYS A 805 -25.64 61.12 -57.95
CA LYS A 805 -26.72 62.09 -57.64
C LYS A 805 -26.26 63.42 -57.02
N GLY A 806 -24.99 63.80 -57.19
CA GLY A 806 -24.43 65.06 -56.68
C GLY A 806 -24.01 65.04 -55.20
N TYR A 807 -23.89 63.85 -54.59
CA TYR A 807 -23.35 63.69 -53.24
C TYR A 807 -21.82 63.58 -53.29
N ASP A 808 -21.12 64.66 -52.92
CA ASP A 808 -19.67 64.79 -53.05
C ASP A 808 -18.95 64.87 -51.69
N GLY A 809 -19.66 65.27 -50.63
CA GLY A 809 -19.11 65.49 -49.29
C GLY A 809 -20.03 65.11 -48.13
N LEU A 810 -19.51 65.26 -46.90
CA LEU A 810 -20.26 64.96 -45.68
C LEU A 810 -21.33 66.02 -45.40
N GLU A 811 -21.20 67.21 -45.96
CA GLU A 811 -22.18 68.30 -45.90
C GLU A 811 -23.49 68.00 -46.63
N ASP A 812 -23.48 67.06 -47.59
CA ASP A 812 -24.66 66.66 -48.36
C ASP A 812 -25.57 65.68 -47.60
N LEU A 813 -25.06 65.14 -46.50
CA LEU A 813 -25.69 64.08 -45.72
C LEU A 813 -26.72 64.62 -44.73
N ALA A 814 -27.91 64.02 -44.67
CA ALA A 814 -28.80 64.19 -43.53
C ALA A 814 -28.19 63.47 -42.30
N ASN A 815 -28.37 64.04 -41.11
CA ASN A 815 -27.75 63.55 -39.87
C ASN A 815 -26.24 63.30 -40.03
N SER A 816 -25.57 64.20 -40.75
CA SER A 816 -24.15 64.13 -41.05
C SER A 816 -23.30 63.97 -39.78
N PRO A 817 -22.13 63.31 -39.84
CA PRO A 817 -21.14 63.34 -38.76
C PRO A 817 -20.66 64.75 -38.43
N LEU A 818 -20.89 65.75 -39.30
CA LEU A 818 -20.62 67.16 -39.02
C LEU A 818 -21.67 67.83 -38.10
N SER A 819 -22.77 67.14 -37.78
CA SER A 819 -23.90 67.69 -37.00
C SER A 819 -24.03 67.04 -35.62
N ASP A 820 -24.79 67.67 -34.74
CA ASP A 820 -25.19 67.11 -33.45
C ASP A 820 -26.33 66.08 -33.57
N THR A 821 -27.03 66.03 -34.71
CA THR A 821 -28.12 65.08 -35.00
C THR A 821 -27.65 63.74 -35.58
N PHE A 822 -26.35 63.49 -35.58
CA PHE A 822 -25.75 62.23 -36.04
C PHE A 822 -26.39 61.00 -35.37
N VAL A 823 -26.68 59.97 -36.18
CA VAL A 823 -27.32 58.74 -35.72
C VAL A 823 -26.35 57.56 -35.84
N MET A 824 -26.14 56.88 -34.73
CA MET A 824 -25.46 55.58 -34.63
C MET A 824 -26.40 54.57 -33.99
N ASP A 825 -26.54 53.39 -34.57
CA ASP A 825 -27.32 52.28 -34.03
C ASP A 825 -26.84 50.96 -34.67
N PHE A 826 -27.11 49.84 -34.01
CA PHE A 826 -27.06 48.54 -34.67
C PHE A 826 -28.40 48.24 -35.35
N SER A 827 -28.42 47.27 -36.26
CA SER A 827 -29.65 46.89 -36.93
C SER A 827 -30.64 46.22 -35.98
N ASP A 828 -31.91 46.57 -36.12
CA ASP A 828 -33.05 45.96 -35.44
C ASP A 828 -33.68 44.80 -36.24
N GLY A 829 -33.13 44.47 -37.41
CA GLY A 829 -33.61 43.40 -38.29
C GLY A 829 -34.93 43.71 -38.99
N SER A 830 -35.36 44.96 -39.04
CA SER A 830 -36.61 45.37 -39.70
C SER A 830 -36.51 45.41 -41.24
N GLY A 831 -35.30 45.27 -41.81
CA GLY A 831 -35.06 45.25 -43.25
C GLY A 831 -35.38 43.91 -43.91
N GLY A 832 -36.08 43.98 -45.04
CA GLY A 832 -36.27 42.87 -45.96
C GLY A 832 -35.05 42.64 -46.85
N THR A 833 -35.14 41.67 -47.76
CA THR A 833 -34.05 41.29 -48.67
C THR A 833 -33.93 42.21 -49.88
N LEU A 834 -32.70 42.42 -50.37
CA LEU A 834 -32.40 43.02 -51.67
C LEU A 834 -31.72 41.95 -52.54
N ASN A 835 -32.34 41.58 -53.66
CA ASN A 835 -31.77 40.61 -54.60
C ASN A 835 -31.11 41.34 -55.77
N GLU A 836 -29.81 41.22 -55.93
CA GLU A 836 -29.05 41.95 -56.95
C GLU A 836 -29.37 41.52 -58.38
N THR A 837 -29.96 40.34 -58.57
CA THR A 837 -30.48 39.92 -59.88
C THR A 837 -31.78 40.63 -60.27
N ALA A 838 -32.48 41.23 -59.32
CA ALA A 838 -33.74 41.94 -59.48
C ALA A 838 -33.97 42.95 -58.33
N VAL A 839 -33.17 44.01 -58.28
CA VAL A 839 -33.15 45.00 -57.19
C VAL A 839 -34.46 45.79 -57.20
N ASN A 840 -35.32 45.64 -56.20
CA ASN A 840 -36.56 46.41 -56.18
C ASN A 840 -36.33 47.85 -55.65
N GLU A 841 -35.98 48.78 -56.54
CA GLU A 841 -35.71 50.18 -56.20
C GLU A 841 -36.91 50.89 -55.59
N SER A 842 -38.13 50.48 -55.96
CA SER A 842 -39.37 51.03 -55.37
C SER A 842 -39.52 50.71 -53.88
N ALA A 843 -38.87 49.64 -53.40
CA ALA A 843 -38.83 49.28 -52.00
C ALA A 843 -37.75 50.03 -51.20
N GLY A 844 -36.89 50.83 -51.86
CA GLY A 844 -35.83 51.58 -51.20
C GLY A 844 -34.84 50.67 -50.47
N MET A 845 -34.70 50.87 -49.16
CA MET A 845 -33.88 50.02 -48.27
C MET A 845 -34.61 48.75 -47.81
N CYS A 846 -35.74 48.40 -48.42
CA CYS A 846 -36.60 47.28 -48.04
C CYS A 846 -37.09 47.34 -46.58
N ARG A 847 -37.28 48.54 -46.02
CA ARG A 847 -37.82 48.74 -44.66
C ARG A 847 -39.21 49.35 -44.70
N PRO A 848 -40.06 49.11 -43.69
CA PRO A 848 -41.36 49.77 -43.59
C PRO A 848 -41.22 51.30 -43.65
N GLY A 849 -41.91 51.93 -44.61
CA GLY A 849 -41.87 53.38 -44.81
C GLY A 849 -40.67 53.91 -45.61
N SER A 850 -39.83 53.03 -46.17
CA SER A 850 -38.71 53.45 -47.02
C SER A 850 -39.17 54.18 -48.28
N THR A 851 -38.47 55.26 -48.62
CA THR A 851 -38.59 55.91 -49.93
C THR A 851 -37.79 55.14 -50.97
N SER A 852 -38.27 55.11 -52.21
CA SER A 852 -37.60 54.46 -53.33
C SER A 852 -36.19 55.03 -53.56
N ILE A 853 -35.23 54.17 -53.90
CA ILE A 853 -33.83 54.54 -54.14
C ILE A 853 -33.43 54.05 -55.52
N ASP A 854 -33.04 54.97 -56.39
CA ASP A 854 -32.42 54.70 -57.70
C ASP A 854 -30.96 54.27 -57.49
N TYR A 855 -30.71 52.98 -57.34
CA TYR A 855 -29.39 52.42 -57.01
C TYR A 855 -28.46 52.40 -58.22
N ASP A 856 -28.99 52.11 -59.41
CA ASP A 856 -28.21 52.03 -60.65
C ASP A 856 -27.93 53.40 -61.30
N ASN A 857 -28.51 54.46 -60.74
CA ASN A 857 -28.41 55.85 -61.18
C ASN A 857 -28.90 56.06 -62.62
N SER A 858 -29.85 55.25 -63.09
CA SER A 858 -30.47 55.37 -64.42
C SER A 858 -31.36 56.60 -64.56
N GLY A 859 -31.79 57.18 -63.44
CA GLY A 859 -32.76 58.28 -63.39
C GLY A 859 -34.22 57.81 -63.28
N PHE A 860 -34.46 56.50 -63.21
CA PHE A 860 -35.79 55.91 -63.09
C PHE A 860 -35.81 54.90 -61.94
N ILE A 861 -36.97 54.76 -61.28
CA ILE A 861 -37.18 53.70 -60.30
C ILE A 861 -37.66 52.45 -61.04
N SER A 862 -36.89 51.36 -60.94
CA SER A 862 -37.07 50.15 -61.72
C SER A 862 -36.72 48.87 -60.93
N THR A 863 -36.51 47.75 -61.63
CA THR A 863 -36.05 46.49 -61.01
C THR A 863 -34.83 45.93 -61.74
N PRO A 864 -33.67 46.62 -61.67
CA PRO A 864 -32.51 46.24 -62.47
C PRO A 864 -31.81 45.00 -61.91
N THR A 865 -31.04 44.34 -62.78
CA THR A 865 -29.94 43.48 -62.34
C THR A 865 -28.75 44.39 -62.06
N PHE A 866 -28.42 44.60 -60.79
CA PHE A 866 -27.41 45.56 -60.37
C PHE A 866 -26.71 45.08 -59.10
N ASP A 867 -25.38 45.07 -59.17
CA ASP A 867 -24.48 44.75 -58.06
C ASP A 867 -24.42 45.96 -57.11
N LEU A 868 -25.09 45.84 -55.96
CA LEU A 868 -25.29 46.91 -54.99
C LEU A 868 -24.00 47.20 -54.21
N ASN A 869 -23.23 46.16 -53.87
CA ASN A 869 -22.01 46.27 -53.06
C ASN A 869 -20.73 46.46 -53.91
N ARG A 870 -20.82 46.23 -55.23
CA ARG A 870 -19.77 46.34 -56.25
C ARG A 870 -18.59 45.41 -56.06
N ASP A 871 -18.83 44.20 -55.56
CA ASP A 871 -17.81 43.16 -55.41
C ASP A 871 -17.67 42.25 -56.65
N GLY A 872 -18.55 42.43 -57.65
CA GLY A 872 -18.57 41.65 -58.89
C GLY A 872 -19.38 40.36 -58.81
N ILE A 873 -20.08 40.10 -57.70
CA ILE A 873 -20.92 38.94 -57.45
C ILE A 873 -22.37 39.41 -57.28
N PHE A 874 -23.32 38.73 -57.91
CA PHE A 874 -24.74 39.00 -57.71
C PHE A 874 -25.28 38.06 -56.63
N GLU A 875 -25.70 38.62 -55.50
CA GLU A 875 -26.22 37.88 -54.36
C GLU A 875 -27.50 38.50 -53.76
N VAL A 876 -27.98 37.89 -52.68
CA VAL A 876 -29.16 38.38 -51.94
C VAL A 876 -28.70 38.95 -50.62
N HIS A 877 -28.77 40.27 -50.51
CA HIS A 877 -28.46 40.98 -49.28
C HIS A 877 -29.63 40.92 -48.31
N SER A 878 -29.35 40.51 -47.09
CA SER A 878 -30.34 40.40 -46.01
C SER A 878 -29.95 41.29 -44.84
N ASP A 879 -30.93 41.85 -44.14
CA ASP A 879 -30.73 42.46 -42.84
C ASP A 879 -30.41 41.38 -41.77
N TYR A 880 -29.91 41.81 -40.62
CA TYR A 880 -29.69 40.96 -39.45
C TYR A 880 -30.05 41.75 -38.20
N ASN A 881 -30.79 41.13 -37.27
CA ASN A 881 -31.12 41.78 -36.01
C ASN A 881 -29.92 41.70 -35.06
N ASP A 882 -29.02 42.66 -35.16
CA ASP A 882 -27.82 42.75 -34.33
C ASP A 882 -28.18 42.80 -32.85
N TRP A 883 -29.12 43.67 -32.46
CA TRP A 883 -29.51 43.87 -31.06
C TRP A 883 -30.02 42.60 -30.38
N ALA A 884 -30.74 41.76 -31.11
CA ALA A 884 -31.25 40.49 -30.59
C ALA A 884 -30.18 39.38 -30.52
N ASN A 885 -28.99 39.60 -31.10
CA ASN A 885 -27.94 38.58 -31.23
C ASN A 885 -26.60 38.99 -30.62
N LEU A 886 -26.57 40.08 -29.84
CA LEU A 886 -25.39 40.44 -29.05
C LEU A 886 -25.06 39.34 -28.04
N VAL A 887 -23.77 39.06 -27.90
CA VAL A 887 -23.22 38.17 -26.88
C VAL A 887 -22.47 39.04 -25.88
N LEU A 888 -23.12 39.34 -24.75
CA LEU A 888 -22.52 40.16 -23.69
C LEU A 888 -21.44 39.39 -22.90
N PRO A 889 -21.66 38.12 -22.50
CA PRO A 889 -20.68 37.41 -21.67
C PRO A 889 -19.49 36.90 -22.51
N PHE A 890 -18.44 37.70 -22.68
CA PHE A 890 -17.25 37.29 -23.44
C PHE A 890 -16.52 36.11 -22.77
N ALA A 891 -16.57 36.00 -21.44
CA ALA A 891 -15.94 34.92 -20.67
C ALA A 891 -16.49 33.51 -21.00
N LEU A 892 -17.64 33.40 -21.68
CA LEU A 892 -18.16 32.12 -22.17
C LEU A 892 -17.36 31.55 -23.35
N SER A 893 -16.66 32.41 -24.12
CA SER A 893 -15.97 32.01 -25.36
C SER A 893 -14.50 32.43 -25.43
N HIS A 894 -14.10 33.41 -24.61
CA HIS A 894 -12.74 33.91 -24.47
C HIS A 894 -12.27 33.77 -23.04
N SER A 895 -10.96 33.55 -22.85
CA SER A 895 -10.38 33.36 -21.53
C SER A 895 -10.17 34.70 -20.85
N ALA A 896 -10.70 34.89 -19.63
CA ALA A 896 -10.47 36.08 -18.81
C ALA A 896 -8.99 36.33 -18.45
N VAL A 897 -8.13 35.32 -18.65
CA VAL A 897 -6.68 35.38 -18.36
C VAL A 897 -5.83 35.55 -19.62
N ARG A 898 -6.41 35.29 -20.80
CA ARG A 898 -5.72 35.50 -22.08
C ARG A 898 -5.99 36.93 -22.52
N ASN A 899 -4.92 37.64 -22.90
CA ASN A 899 -4.91 39.03 -23.35
C ASN A 899 -5.67 39.92 -22.38
#